data_AF-A0A3B8QKH8-F1
#
_entry.id   AF-A0A3B8QKH8-F1
#
_cell.length_a   1.000
_cell.length_b   1.000
_cell.length_c   1.000
_cell.angle_alpha   90.00
_cell.angle_beta   90.00
_cell.angle_gamma   90.00
#
_symmetry.space_group_name_H-M   'P 1'
#
loop_
_entity.id
_entity.type
_entity.pdbx_description
1 polymer ?
#
loop_
_entity_poly.entity_id
_entity_poly.type
_entity_poly.pdbx_seq_one_letter_code
_entity_poly.pdbx_strand_id
1 'polypeptide(L)'
;MIAPNLEKANPRKRFLSKGVSKLRAFAQKGSSIIATVKSTLLPVVVTLILSSCGGDATPPRASPPADSSPPIITLSGDANMTHEQGTTYSDPGAIATDVVDGNVDVVVSGAVDAAIAATYTLTYSASDNAGNSSSVTRTVVVADTIAPEITLLGDAIVTIEQGTVFSDPGATATDSVDGSLEVSVSGMVGSAVGDYTLKYTATDSVGNTTSIDRMVKVILDGDPVTGNCGVVADSSVYQIANPEATKMFGDPTLTLCHSDHFVVRTGYDDADLLDEHLAPGGYLSEDNQAALLGRAEEIWAFFINVMGFKPPYENQDIRYKVNLHVTDYGYLSGGTFDGGSDGWPPGRHAHVAMIHFATEGYGGLTHEFSHALQNMVNGADWFEFGGWFSESHANYMRGQFEGYNNRPDDGCSVALITSPHQYYGTTRNRYCNWLFLDFLAQEQGYDVVNKMWSASVNSPDFELDEFTGDSIPSQCGEIDGPFATLLRVLNWDIAQLNDLFGRWAMANITWDYDQKGGFFKKEYGTPSAVSPFDATWHRMTRLNVLDADKNQYVSPDFSSPQRWGYNVIQLFPDSGAQSIDIEFRGVVQEQSARTKLFGSFNKEPSYIPHPNSGWRYGVVVVDSSGNSRKSALQSSPYGNMTVDLAADDVEVYLIVLGAPTELEQIRWDQMFYSVYRYPYRIQLNGAVPYGHEPVVFPNVAGGPHSNGGGFVAATATLSESAYVGPEAMVLDFASVTENARIEGRAVIRNEAVVFGQAVVKDHAQVNGVAGVYGNATVRDSAQINDVVRIHENAEVGANTRLVGQTVVKGNAKVLSTNNERPMDPNSIIGGNTQLLGDIEHSVQEMTGSTGIWY
;
A
#
# COMPACT_ATOMS: atom_id res chain seq x y z
N MET A 1 16.06 -52.45 24.89
CA MET A 1 15.58 -52.61 26.29
C MET A 1 15.86 -51.33 27.05
N ILE A 2 14.90 -50.84 27.83
CA ILE A 2 15.05 -49.90 28.96
C ILE A 2 15.76 -48.56 28.64
N ALA A 3 14.96 -47.49 28.52
CA ALA A 3 15.38 -46.11 28.85
C ALA A 3 15.23 -45.87 30.38
N PRO A 4 15.71 -44.74 30.93
CA PRO A 4 14.79 -43.59 30.99
C PRO A 4 15.41 -42.18 30.85
N ASN A 5 14.50 -41.25 30.57
CA ASN A 5 14.48 -39.79 30.69
C ASN A 5 15.57 -39.05 31.48
N LEU A 6 15.88 -37.81 31.04
CA LEU A 6 15.81 -36.60 31.88
C LEU A 6 15.63 -35.33 31.01
N GLU A 7 15.42 -34.17 31.63
CA GLU A 7 14.63 -33.07 31.05
C GLU A 7 15.38 -31.82 30.53
N LYS A 8 14.60 -31.03 29.78
CA LYS A 8 14.68 -29.58 29.48
C LYS A 8 15.73 -28.75 30.26
N ALA A 9 16.56 -28.01 29.54
CA ALA A 9 17.15 -26.74 30.02
C ALA A 9 17.40 -25.75 28.86
N ASN A 10 16.83 -24.55 28.96
CA ASN A 10 16.96 -23.44 28.00
C ASN A 10 17.82 -22.32 28.61
N PRO A 11 18.77 -21.71 27.85
CA PRO A 11 19.31 -20.41 28.25
C PRO A 11 19.39 -19.37 27.11
N ARG A 12 18.37 -18.51 26.98
CA ARG A 12 18.59 -17.12 26.50
C ARG A 12 19.04 -16.23 27.67
N LYS A 13 20.28 -15.74 27.65
CA LYS A 13 20.77 -14.59 28.46
C LYS A 13 21.65 -13.72 27.56
N ARG A 14 21.17 -12.58 27.06
CA ARG A 14 21.19 -11.26 27.72
C ARG A 14 22.50 -11.00 28.51
N PHE A 15 23.43 -10.30 27.86
CA PHE A 15 24.46 -9.53 28.55
C PHE A 15 23.92 -8.13 28.89
N LEU A 16 24.26 -7.64 30.07
CA LEU A 16 24.05 -6.26 30.52
C LEU A 16 25.21 -5.86 31.44
N SER A 17 26.01 -4.89 31.03
CA SER A 17 27.02 -4.23 31.88
C SER A 17 26.54 -2.82 32.23
N LYS A 18 26.60 -2.45 33.51
CA LYS A 18 26.12 -1.14 34.00
C LYS A 18 27.22 -0.08 33.97
N GLY A 19 26.87 1.12 33.52
CA GLY A 19 27.60 2.38 33.76
C GLY A 19 26.60 3.49 34.09
N VAL A 20 26.83 4.29 35.14
CA VAL A 20 25.72 4.96 35.87
C VAL A 20 25.87 6.48 36.00
N SER A 21 25.05 7.24 35.25
CA SER A 21 24.51 8.60 35.53
C SER A 21 25.49 9.80 35.69
N LYS A 22 25.19 11.04 35.24
CA LYS A 22 24.08 11.91 35.72
C LYS A 22 23.74 13.11 34.80
N LEU A 23 22.44 13.33 34.61
CA LEU A 23 21.65 14.58 34.61
C LEU A 23 22.23 15.96 34.14
N ARG A 24 21.61 16.47 33.06
CA ARG A 24 21.01 17.84 32.84
C ARG A 24 21.74 19.13 33.27
N ALA A 25 21.88 20.07 32.31
CA ALA A 25 21.54 21.51 32.47
C ALA A 25 21.31 22.21 31.09
N PHE A 26 20.78 23.45 31.10
CA PHE A 26 20.22 24.19 29.95
C PHE A 26 21.17 25.23 29.30
N ALA A 27 21.09 25.34 27.96
CA ALA A 27 20.96 26.54 27.11
C ALA A 27 22.01 27.71 26.99
N GLN A 28 22.11 28.15 25.72
CA GLN A 28 22.35 29.51 25.16
C GLN A 28 23.76 30.13 24.93
N LYS A 29 23.86 30.73 23.72
CA LYS A 29 24.73 31.82 23.20
C LYS A 29 26.24 31.58 22.97
N GLY A 30 26.70 31.97 21.76
CA GLY A 30 28.12 32.19 21.43
C GLY A 30 28.44 32.01 19.94
N SER A 31 28.67 33.10 19.19
CA SER A 31 29.01 33.09 17.76
C SER A 31 30.52 33.00 17.51
N SER A 32 30.98 32.34 16.43
CA SER A 32 31.77 33.00 15.35
C SER A 32 32.40 32.04 14.31
N ILE A 33 31.94 32.21 13.06
CA ILE A 33 32.68 32.30 11.77
C ILE A 33 33.83 31.31 11.43
N ILE A 34 33.65 30.73 10.24
CA ILE A 34 34.49 29.82 9.44
C ILE A 34 35.80 30.45 8.94
N ALA A 35 36.81 29.61 8.64
CA ALA A 35 37.87 29.92 7.68
C ALA A 35 38.07 28.76 6.68
N THR A 36 38.18 29.04 5.38
CA THR A 36 38.55 28.07 4.31
C THR A 36 39.11 28.83 3.09
N VAL A 37 40.04 28.23 2.34
CA VAL A 37 40.79 28.91 1.25
C VAL A 37 40.82 28.11 -0.06
N LYS A 38 40.58 28.86 -1.16
CA LYS A 38 40.84 28.65 -2.59
C LYS A 38 41.71 27.46 -3.07
N SER A 39 41.35 26.92 -4.25
CA SER A 39 42.23 26.95 -5.46
C SER A 39 41.38 26.77 -6.74
N THR A 40 41.66 27.46 -7.87
CA THR A 40 42.35 26.95 -9.09
C THR A 40 42.14 27.98 -10.25
N LEU A 41 42.84 28.04 -11.41
CA LEU A 41 44.26 27.74 -11.76
C LEU A 41 44.68 28.33 -13.16
N LEU A 42 45.67 29.26 -13.21
CA LEU A 42 46.62 29.53 -14.35
C LEU A 42 46.08 29.87 -15.80
N PRO A 43 46.93 30.13 -16.83
CA PRO A 43 48.14 30.97 -16.95
C PRO A 43 48.20 31.86 -18.24
N VAL A 44 49.31 32.61 -18.48
CA VAL A 44 49.99 32.80 -19.80
C VAL A 44 51.38 33.48 -19.60
N VAL A 45 52.20 33.63 -20.64
CA VAL A 45 53.69 33.50 -20.60
C VAL A 45 54.46 34.59 -21.40
N VAL A 46 55.50 35.19 -20.75
CA VAL A 46 56.83 35.65 -21.26
C VAL A 46 56.88 36.62 -22.49
N THR A 47 57.66 37.71 -22.49
CA THR A 47 59.07 37.77 -22.98
C THR A 47 59.73 39.14 -22.69
N LEU A 48 61.08 39.19 -22.62
CA LEU A 48 61.89 40.37 -22.25
C LEU A 48 63.11 40.51 -23.18
N ILE A 49 63.30 41.67 -23.85
CA ILE A 49 64.50 42.02 -24.66
C ILE A 49 64.84 43.51 -24.46
N LEU A 50 66.13 43.87 -24.51
CA LEU A 50 66.72 45.21 -24.26
C LEU A 50 67.05 45.99 -25.56
N SER A 51 67.02 47.33 -25.54
CA SER A 51 68.04 48.18 -26.21
C SER A 51 67.96 49.71 -25.94
N SER A 52 69.15 50.34 -25.92
CA SER A 52 69.51 51.71 -26.37
C SER A 52 68.80 53.00 -25.90
N CYS A 53 69.34 53.60 -24.82
CA CYS A 53 69.92 54.97 -24.76
C CYS A 53 69.33 56.17 -25.56
N GLY A 54 68.84 57.19 -24.82
CA GLY A 54 69.43 58.55 -24.82
C GLY A 54 68.81 59.71 -25.64
N GLY A 55 68.62 60.87 -25.00
CA GLY A 55 68.46 62.19 -25.67
C GLY A 55 67.37 63.11 -25.09
N ASP A 56 67.74 64.33 -24.65
CA ASP A 56 66.81 65.35 -24.13
C ASP A 56 66.05 66.14 -25.20
N ALA A 57 64.77 66.40 -24.95
CA ALA A 57 64.08 67.64 -25.33
C ALA A 57 62.78 67.80 -24.49
N THR A 58 62.54 68.98 -23.90
CA THR A 58 61.30 69.28 -23.15
C THR A 58 60.26 70.02 -24.01
N PRO A 59 59.12 69.41 -24.33
CA PRO A 59 57.91 70.11 -24.77
C PRO A 59 57.15 70.70 -23.55
N PRO A 60 56.16 71.60 -23.74
CA PRO A 60 55.61 72.40 -22.65
C PRO A 60 54.80 71.60 -21.63
N ARG A 61 54.67 72.19 -20.43
CA ARG A 61 53.83 71.72 -19.31
C ARG A 61 52.44 71.28 -19.81
N ALA A 62 52.23 69.98 -19.89
CA ALA A 62 50.90 69.41 -20.06
C ALA A 62 50.00 69.86 -18.90
N SER A 63 48.71 70.02 -19.16
CA SER A 63 47.70 69.95 -18.10
C SER A 63 47.87 68.63 -17.32
N PRO A 64 47.51 68.57 -16.03
CA PRO A 64 47.36 67.27 -15.37
C PRO A 64 46.45 66.39 -16.23
N PRO A 65 46.71 65.08 -16.33
CA PRO A 65 45.86 64.18 -17.10
C PRO A 65 44.42 64.33 -16.60
N ALA A 66 43.48 64.53 -17.53
CA ALA A 66 42.07 64.57 -17.19
C ALA A 66 41.68 63.22 -16.59
N ASP A 67 40.97 63.24 -15.47
CA ASP A 67 40.53 62.00 -14.85
C ASP A 67 39.51 61.30 -15.74
N SER A 68 39.65 59.98 -15.83
CA SER A 68 38.80 59.07 -16.59
C SER A 68 38.42 57.82 -15.80
N SER A 69 38.57 57.90 -14.47
CA SER A 69 38.31 56.84 -13.50
C SER A 69 36.88 57.02 -12.95
N PRO A 70 35.88 56.20 -13.32
CA PRO A 70 34.58 56.28 -12.67
C PRO A 70 34.69 55.76 -11.22
N PRO A 71 33.99 56.38 -10.24
CA PRO A 71 34.03 55.95 -8.84
C PRO A 71 33.63 54.47 -8.65
N ILE A 72 34.22 53.79 -7.68
CA ILE A 72 33.87 52.42 -7.31
C ILE A 72 32.80 52.45 -6.22
N ILE A 73 31.58 52.01 -6.53
CA ILE A 73 30.48 51.88 -5.56
C ILE A 73 30.52 50.47 -4.93
N THR A 74 30.43 50.42 -3.60
CA THR A 74 30.27 49.19 -2.82
C THR A 74 28.94 49.24 -2.07
N LEU A 75 28.09 48.23 -2.28
CA LEU A 75 26.83 48.09 -1.53
C LEU A 75 27.13 47.74 -0.06
N SER A 76 26.40 48.37 0.86
CA SER A 76 26.37 47.99 2.27
C SER A 76 25.29 46.93 2.44
N GLY A 77 25.66 45.68 2.71
CA GLY A 77 24.72 44.54 2.70
C GLY A 77 24.43 44.01 1.28
N ASP A 78 23.58 43.00 1.18
CA ASP A 78 23.45 42.18 -0.04
C ASP A 78 22.88 42.92 -1.26
N ALA A 79 23.19 42.40 -2.45
CA ALA A 79 22.73 42.92 -3.73
C ALA A 79 21.32 42.43 -4.12
N ASN A 80 20.88 41.30 -3.57
CA ASN A 80 19.52 40.79 -3.68
C ASN A 80 19.01 40.53 -2.26
N MET A 81 17.83 41.03 -1.92
CA MET A 81 17.21 40.89 -0.61
C MET A 81 15.77 40.40 -0.75
N THR A 82 15.31 39.55 0.16
CA THR A 82 13.89 39.26 0.41
C THR A 82 13.44 40.05 1.62
N HIS A 83 12.24 40.65 1.56
CA HIS A 83 11.68 41.47 2.64
C HIS A 83 10.21 41.14 2.86
N GLU A 84 9.80 41.08 4.12
CA GLU A 84 8.45 40.66 4.53
C GLU A 84 7.43 41.78 4.32
N GLN A 85 6.31 41.48 3.66
CA GLN A 85 5.28 42.48 3.35
C GLN A 85 4.68 43.10 4.61
N GLY A 86 4.27 44.37 4.53
CA GLY A 86 3.75 45.15 5.65
C GLY A 86 4.80 45.58 6.69
N THR A 87 5.96 44.93 6.74
CA THR A 87 7.03 45.28 7.69
C THR A 87 7.91 46.43 7.19
N THR A 88 8.51 47.21 8.10
CA THR A 88 9.32 48.39 7.73
C THR A 88 10.62 48.00 7.04
N TYR A 89 10.72 48.23 5.72
CA TYR A 89 12.00 48.17 5.00
C TYR A 89 12.90 49.36 5.35
N SER A 90 14.19 49.11 5.51
CA SER A 90 15.23 50.13 5.63
C SER A 90 16.38 49.76 4.70
N ASP A 91 16.70 50.63 3.74
CA ASP A 91 17.85 50.42 2.87
C ASP A 91 19.17 50.50 3.68
N PRO A 92 20.02 49.45 3.70
CA PRO A 92 21.35 49.53 4.30
C PRO A 92 22.32 50.38 3.48
N GLY A 93 21.97 50.76 2.23
CA GLY A 93 22.65 51.77 1.43
C GLY A 93 23.91 51.27 0.70
N ALA A 94 24.79 52.20 0.37
CA ALA A 94 26.05 51.99 -0.34
C ALA A 94 27.06 53.12 -0.05
N ILE A 95 28.34 52.90 -0.36
CA ILE A 95 29.42 53.90 -0.30
C ILE A 95 30.18 53.93 -1.64
N ALA A 96 30.78 55.06 -2.00
CA ALA A 96 31.64 55.16 -3.18
C ALA A 96 33.02 55.76 -2.87
N THR A 97 34.03 55.25 -3.56
CA THR A 97 35.39 55.78 -3.53
C THR A 97 35.99 55.87 -4.92
N ASP A 98 36.62 56.99 -5.22
CA ASP A 98 37.45 57.22 -6.40
C ASP A 98 38.96 57.33 -6.01
N VAL A 99 39.83 57.14 -7.01
CA VAL A 99 41.30 57.15 -6.88
C VAL A 99 41.93 58.55 -6.84
N VAL A 100 41.23 59.59 -7.32
CA VAL A 100 41.67 61.00 -7.30
C VAL A 100 40.87 61.83 -6.30
N ASP A 101 39.53 61.74 -6.32
CA ASP A 101 38.64 62.51 -5.46
C ASP A 101 38.44 61.91 -4.05
N GLY A 102 38.78 60.62 -3.85
CA GLY A 102 38.67 59.97 -2.55
C GLY A 102 37.24 59.48 -2.26
N ASN A 103 36.59 59.99 -1.20
CA ASN A 103 35.20 59.63 -0.90
C ASN A 103 34.24 60.42 -1.79
N VAL A 104 33.36 59.73 -2.52
CA VAL A 104 32.38 60.33 -3.44
C VAL A 104 30.97 60.08 -2.90
N ASP A 105 30.10 61.09 -2.97
CA ASP A 105 28.71 60.97 -2.54
C ASP A 105 27.92 60.00 -3.45
N VAL A 106 27.08 59.17 -2.83
CA VAL A 106 26.20 58.23 -3.53
C VAL A 106 24.78 58.77 -3.57
N VAL A 107 24.21 58.87 -4.77
CA VAL A 107 22.80 59.17 -4.99
C VAL A 107 22.05 57.86 -5.20
N VAL A 108 21.10 57.55 -4.32
CA VAL A 108 20.16 56.44 -4.52
C VAL A 108 18.93 56.91 -5.31
N SER A 109 18.43 56.06 -6.19
CA SER A 109 17.24 56.28 -7.00
C SER A 109 16.39 55.01 -7.08
N GLY A 110 15.07 55.19 -7.22
CA GLY A 110 14.09 54.14 -6.90
C GLY A 110 13.68 54.17 -5.42
N ALA A 111 12.66 53.39 -5.08
CA ALA A 111 12.17 53.20 -3.71
C ALA A 111 11.60 51.78 -3.59
N VAL A 112 11.54 51.26 -2.36
CA VAL A 112 10.87 50.00 -2.02
C VAL A 112 9.58 50.36 -1.27
N ASP A 113 8.42 49.96 -1.81
CA ASP A 113 7.16 50.03 -1.07
C ASP A 113 6.90 48.67 -0.41
N ALA A 114 7.26 48.57 0.87
CA ALA A 114 7.12 47.34 1.64
C ALA A 114 5.66 46.93 1.92
N ALA A 115 4.67 47.79 1.63
CA ALA A 115 3.26 47.44 1.76
C ALA A 115 2.73 46.62 0.57
N ILE A 116 3.46 46.56 -0.55
CA ILE A 116 3.02 45.95 -1.81
C ILE A 116 4.02 44.88 -2.26
N ALA A 117 3.57 43.62 -2.35
CA ALA A 117 4.36 42.53 -2.92
C ALA A 117 4.79 42.83 -4.37
N ALA A 118 6.09 43.01 -4.58
CA ALA A 118 6.72 43.24 -5.87
C ALA A 118 8.25 43.12 -5.78
N THR A 119 8.90 43.01 -6.94
CA THR A 119 10.36 43.15 -7.07
C THR A 119 10.71 44.61 -7.36
N TYR A 120 11.37 45.26 -6.41
CA TYR A 120 11.87 46.63 -6.49
C TYR A 120 13.35 46.65 -6.85
N THR A 121 13.79 47.69 -7.57
CA THR A 121 15.19 47.92 -7.90
C THR A 121 15.63 49.30 -7.41
N LEU A 122 16.56 49.33 -6.45
CA LEU A 122 17.27 50.55 -6.06
C LEU A 122 18.54 50.66 -6.91
N THR A 123 18.77 51.83 -7.51
CA THR A 123 19.97 52.13 -8.30
C THR A 123 20.78 53.20 -7.59
N TYR A 124 21.99 52.84 -7.18
CA TYR A 124 22.97 53.74 -6.59
C TYR A 124 23.88 54.23 -7.70
N SER A 125 24.04 55.55 -7.81
CA SER A 125 24.98 56.19 -8.73
C SER A 125 25.93 57.11 -7.97
N ALA A 126 27.14 57.23 -8.50
CA ALA A 126 28.16 58.16 -8.04
C ALA A 126 28.76 58.89 -9.24
N SER A 127 29.25 60.11 -9.05
CA SER A 127 29.93 60.87 -10.10
C SER A 127 31.03 61.74 -9.48
N ASP A 128 32.21 61.72 -10.09
CA ASP A 128 33.37 62.50 -9.65
C ASP A 128 33.31 63.97 -10.09
N ASN A 129 34.31 64.77 -9.72
CA ASN A 129 34.43 66.18 -10.12
C ASN A 129 34.83 66.37 -11.60
N ALA A 130 35.25 65.32 -12.30
CA ALA A 130 35.59 65.34 -13.74
C ALA A 130 34.39 65.00 -14.64
N GLY A 131 33.34 64.38 -14.08
CA GLY A 131 32.14 63.92 -14.77
C GLY A 131 32.12 62.43 -15.14
N ASN A 132 33.05 61.61 -14.65
CA ASN A 132 32.93 60.15 -14.81
C ASN A 132 31.91 59.61 -13.80
N SER A 133 31.12 58.62 -14.21
CA SER A 133 30.02 58.09 -13.42
C SER A 133 29.96 56.57 -13.44
N SER A 134 29.45 56.00 -12.35
CA SER A 134 29.18 54.56 -12.22
C SER A 134 27.82 54.35 -11.57
N SER A 135 27.30 53.12 -11.70
CA SER A 135 26.04 52.72 -11.09
C SER A 135 26.02 51.24 -10.73
N VAL A 136 25.38 50.90 -9.61
CA VAL A 136 25.11 49.52 -9.18
C VAL A 136 23.68 49.40 -8.67
N THR A 137 23.06 48.23 -8.82
CA THR A 137 21.66 47.97 -8.44
C THR A 137 21.55 47.02 -7.25
N ARG A 138 20.58 47.27 -6.38
CA ARG A 138 20.05 46.32 -5.38
C ARG A 138 18.64 45.90 -5.78
N THR A 139 18.39 44.60 -5.80
CA THR A 139 17.05 44.01 -5.97
C THR A 139 16.44 43.74 -4.60
N VAL A 140 15.19 44.12 -4.37
CA VAL A 140 14.43 43.78 -3.15
C VAL A 140 13.12 43.15 -3.57
N VAL A 141 12.93 41.87 -3.25
CA VAL A 141 11.67 41.16 -3.42
C VAL A 141 10.87 41.33 -2.14
N VAL A 142 9.79 42.12 -2.20
CA VAL A 142 8.78 42.17 -1.14
C VAL A 142 7.77 41.07 -1.44
N ALA A 143 7.52 40.21 -0.46
CA ALA A 143 6.52 39.15 -0.52
C ALA A 143 5.96 38.91 0.89
N ASP A 144 4.73 38.42 0.95
CA ASP A 144 4.15 37.85 2.16
C ASP A 144 4.59 36.38 2.30
N THR A 145 5.16 36.02 3.44
CA THR A 145 5.58 34.65 3.78
C THR A 145 5.06 34.17 5.15
N ILE A 146 4.13 34.91 5.77
CA ILE A 146 3.61 34.62 7.10
C ILE A 146 2.27 33.89 6.99
N ALA A 147 2.20 32.66 7.52
CA ALA A 147 0.94 31.92 7.56
C ALA A 147 -0.03 32.48 8.62
N PRO A 148 -1.36 32.49 8.37
CA PRO A 148 -2.35 33.07 9.29
C PRO A 148 -2.32 32.52 10.72
N GLU A 149 -2.64 33.34 11.71
CA GLU A 149 -2.85 32.88 13.10
C GLU A 149 -4.32 32.48 13.30
N ILE A 150 -4.56 31.22 13.71
CA ILE A 150 -5.91 30.70 14.01
C ILE A 150 -6.12 30.63 15.52
N THR A 151 -7.15 31.33 16.01
CA THR A 151 -7.64 31.23 17.39
C THR A 151 -8.91 30.38 17.43
N LEU A 152 -8.88 29.25 18.15
CA LEU A 152 -10.09 28.49 18.47
C LEU A 152 -11.01 29.30 19.39
N LEU A 153 -12.32 29.35 19.07
CA LEU A 153 -13.32 29.95 19.94
C LEU A 153 -13.79 28.89 20.94
N GLY A 154 -13.43 29.02 22.22
CA GLY A 154 -13.66 27.96 23.22
C GLY A 154 -12.62 26.84 23.17
N ASP A 155 -12.76 25.84 24.04
CA ASP A 155 -11.67 24.90 24.35
C ASP A 155 -11.16 24.07 23.17
N ALA A 156 -9.87 23.72 23.21
CA ALA A 156 -9.20 22.84 22.25
C ALA A 156 -9.49 21.35 22.48
N ILE A 157 -9.92 20.99 23.70
CA ILE A 157 -10.45 19.67 24.03
C ILE A 157 -11.81 19.91 24.70
N VAL A 158 -12.88 19.50 24.04
CA VAL A 158 -14.25 19.53 24.59
C VAL A 158 -14.65 18.10 24.94
N THR A 159 -15.32 17.89 26.07
CA THR A 159 -15.92 16.60 26.43
C THR A 159 -17.44 16.75 26.47
N ILE A 160 -18.17 15.83 25.85
CA ILE A 160 -19.63 15.80 25.81
C ILE A 160 -20.17 14.38 26.05
N GLU A 161 -21.38 14.27 26.56
CA GLU A 161 -22.05 12.99 26.83
C GLU A 161 -22.73 12.44 25.56
N GLN A 162 -22.83 11.12 25.45
CA GLN A 162 -23.40 10.44 24.28
C GLN A 162 -24.85 10.89 24.02
N GLY A 163 -25.18 11.14 22.75
CA GLY A 163 -26.51 11.63 22.37
C GLY A 163 -26.74 13.13 22.59
N THR A 164 -25.80 13.86 23.22
CA THR A 164 -25.82 15.33 23.18
C THR A 164 -25.40 15.83 21.80
N VAL A 165 -25.99 16.94 21.34
CA VAL A 165 -25.64 17.55 20.05
C VAL A 165 -24.43 18.46 20.24
N PHE A 166 -23.30 18.10 19.63
CA PHE A 166 -22.16 19.00 19.56
C PHE A 166 -22.48 20.22 18.69
N SER A 167 -22.57 21.39 19.32
CA SER A 167 -22.55 22.68 18.63
C SER A 167 -21.11 23.16 18.59
N ASP A 168 -20.48 23.17 17.42
CA ASP A 168 -19.13 23.70 17.27
C ASP A 168 -19.12 25.22 17.59
N PRO A 169 -18.34 25.69 18.59
CA PRO A 169 -18.15 27.12 18.82
C PRO A 169 -17.23 27.78 17.78
N GLY A 170 -16.55 27.00 16.93
CA GLY A 170 -15.80 27.48 15.77
C GLY A 170 -14.39 28.00 16.09
N ALA A 171 -13.87 28.84 15.19
CA ALA A 171 -12.56 29.48 15.26
C ALA A 171 -12.56 30.78 14.42
N THR A 172 -11.56 31.63 14.64
CA THR A 172 -11.29 32.85 13.85
C THR A 172 -9.84 32.88 13.40
N ALA A 173 -9.58 33.30 12.16
CA ALA A 173 -8.22 33.48 11.65
C ALA A 173 -7.91 34.96 11.37
N THR A 174 -6.68 35.37 11.66
CA THR A 174 -6.16 36.68 11.29
C THR A 174 -4.75 36.58 10.72
N ASP A 175 -4.50 37.32 9.66
CA ASP A 175 -3.19 37.56 9.07
C ASP A 175 -2.81 39.07 9.15
N SER A 176 -1.51 39.35 9.00
CA SER A 176 -0.86 40.65 9.05
C SER A 176 -1.01 41.52 7.80
N VAL A 177 -1.28 40.93 6.62
CA VAL A 177 -1.46 41.59 5.33
C VAL A 177 -2.94 41.58 4.92
N ASP A 178 -3.58 40.41 4.92
CA ASP A 178 -4.98 40.22 4.50
C ASP A 178 -6.02 40.50 5.61
N GLY A 179 -5.59 40.53 6.88
CA GLY A 179 -6.48 40.85 8.01
C GLY A 179 -7.34 39.66 8.43
N SER A 180 -8.67 39.82 8.47
CA SER A 180 -9.57 38.75 8.94
C SER A 180 -9.84 37.75 7.82
N LEU A 181 -9.55 36.47 8.07
CA LEU A 181 -9.71 35.38 7.09
C LEU A 181 -10.83 34.43 7.48
N GLU A 182 -11.50 33.87 6.47
CA GLU A 182 -12.49 32.80 6.63
C GLU A 182 -11.81 31.50 7.06
N VAL A 183 -12.46 30.75 7.96
CA VAL A 183 -11.93 29.48 8.47
C VAL A 183 -12.73 28.32 7.91
N SER A 184 -12.08 27.47 7.14
CA SER A 184 -12.66 26.20 6.71
C SER A 184 -12.58 25.18 7.86
N VAL A 185 -13.64 24.40 8.05
CA VAL A 185 -13.72 23.35 9.08
C VAL A 185 -13.92 22.00 8.39
N SER A 186 -13.16 21.00 8.82
CA SER A 186 -13.19 19.64 8.27
C SER A 186 -13.22 18.59 9.38
N GLY A 187 -13.77 17.42 9.07
CA GLY A 187 -14.15 16.41 10.07
C GLY A 187 -15.61 16.56 10.51
N MET A 188 -16.08 15.63 11.34
CA MET A 188 -17.41 15.63 11.94
C MET A 188 -17.37 15.03 13.34
N VAL A 189 -18.24 15.50 14.23
CA VAL A 189 -18.47 14.87 15.54
C VAL A 189 -19.70 13.98 15.42
N GLY A 190 -19.53 12.68 15.63
CA GLY A 190 -20.63 11.71 15.66
C GLY A 190 -21.32 11.67 17.02
N SER A 191 -22.43 10.94 17.10
CA SER A 191 -23.18 10.70 18.34
C SER A 191 -22.79 9.40 19.07
N ALA A 192 -21.75 8.70 18.60
CA ALA A 192 -21.18 7.52 19.24
C ALA A 192 -20.00 7.93 20.15
N VAL A 193 -19.62 7.05 21.08
CA VAL A 193 -18.47 7.28 21.97
C VAL A 193 -17.16 7.28 21.17
N GLY A 194 -16.26 8.24 21.45
CA GLY A 194 -14.95 8.34 20.79
C GLY A 194 -14.32 9.72 20.84
N ASP A 195 -13.03 9.77 20.48
CA ASP A 195 -12.27 11.00 20.26
C ASP A 195 -12.42 11.46 18.80
N TYR A 196 -13.28 12.45 18.56
CA TYR A 196 -13.42 13.09 17.25
C TYR A 196 -12.45 14.25 17.10
N THR A 197 -11.99 14.51 15.88
CA THR A 197 -11.13 15.66 15.55
C THR A 197 -11.81 16.54 14.52
N LEU A 198 -11.97 17.83 14.84
CA LEU A 198 -12.29 18.88 13.88
C LEU A 198 -11.02 19.66 13.56
N LYS A 199 -10.68 19.77 12.28
CA LYS A 199 -9.52 20.51 11.77
C LYS A 199 -9.98 21.83 11.15
N TYR A 200 -9.44 22.92 11.69
CA TYR A 200 -9.69 24.29 11.26
C TYR A 200 -8.51 24.73 10.42
N THR A 201 -8.76 25.13 9.17
CA THR A 201 -7.73 25.52 8.21
C THR A 201 -8.07 26.90 7.64
N ALA A 202 -7.08 27.78 7.67
CA ALA A 202 -7.14 29.12 7.09
C ALA A 202 -5.93 29.34 6.17
N THR A 203 -6.19 29.95 5.02
CA THR A 203 -5.24 30.25 3.97
C THR A 203 -5.40 31.71 3.56
N ASP A 204 -4.29 32.42 3.38
CA ASP A 204 -4.29 33.81 2.90
C ASP A 204 -4.49 33.92 1.37
N SER A 205 -4.37 35.11 0.81
CA SER A 205 -4.53 35.37 -0.63
C SER A 205 -3.35 34.91 -1.51
N VAL A 206 -2.19 34.58 -0.93
CA VAL A 206 -0.97 34.15 -1.64
C VAL A 206 -0.69 32.64 -1.53
N GLY A 207 -1.31 31.97 -0.57
CA GLY A 207 -1.29 30.52 -0.36
C GLY A 207 -0.69 30.05 0.98
N ASN A 208 -0.19 30.92 1.86
CA ASN A 208 0.33 30.44 3.14
C ASN A 208 -0.84 29.95 4.01
N THR A 209 -0.65 28.81 4.68
CA THR A 209 -1.75 28.05 5.28
C THR A 209 -1.39 27.57 6.68
N THR A 210 -2.29 27.80 7.63
CA THR A 210 -2.21 27.27 9.00
C THR A 210 -3.34 26.27 9.24
N SER A 211 -3.13 25.30 10.11
CA SER A 211 -4.20 24.44 10.61
C SER A 211 -4.06 24.15 12.11
N ILE A 212 -5.19 24.09 12.82
CA ILE A 212 -5.26 23.72 14.23
C ILE A 212 -6.42 22.73 14.46
N ASP A 213 -6.28 21.85 15.45
CA ASP A 213 -7.23 20.78 15.72
C ASP A 213 -7.96 20.99 17.05
N ARG A 214 -9.28 20.79 17.05
CA ARG A 214 -10.12 20.61 18.24
C ARG A 214 -10.42 19.13 18.41
N MET A 215 -10.13 18.59 19.58
CA MET A 215 -10.58 17.26 19.98
C MET A 215 -11.95 17.37 20.66
N VAL A 216 -12.90 16.54 20.26
CA VAL A 216 -14.21 16.41 20.91
C VAL A 216 -14.37 14.97 21.38
N LYS A 217 -14.29 14.79 22.70
CA LYS A 217 -14.43 13.51 23.39
C LYS A 217 -15.91 13.27 23.66
N VAL A 218 -16.54 12.43 22.85
CA VAL A 218 -17.86 11.90 23.20
C VAL A 218 -17.63 10.75 24.17
N ILE A 219 -18.07 10.91 25.41
CA ILE A 219 -18.04 9.87 26.43
C ILE A 219 -19.45 9.31 26.64
N LEU A 220 -19.57 8.16 27.31
CA LEU A 220 -20.87 7.71 27.82
C LEU A 220 -21.48 8.77 28.76
N ASP A 221 -22.81 8.76 28.89
CA ASP A 221 -23.48 9.32 30.07
C ASP A 221 -22.97 8.60 31.35
N GLY A 222 -23.25 9.16 32.53
CA GLY A 222 -22.58 8.86 33.79
C GLY A 222 -22.36 7.38 34.12
N ASP A 223 -21.12 7.10 34.55
CA ASP A 223 -20.49 5.79 34.80
C ASP A 223 -20.26 4.91 33.55
N PRO A 224 -19.12 4.17 33.47
CA PRO A 224 -19.07 2.99 32.60
C PRO A 224 -20.14 2.00 33.09
N VAL A 225 -20.48 0.99 32.28
CA VAL A 225 -21.43 -0.06 32.69
C VAL A 225 -20.83 -0.94 33.81
N THR A 226 -20.83 -0.39 35.02
CA THR A 226 -20.91 -1.09 36.31
C THR A 226 -22.32 -1.63 36.51
N GLY A 227 -22.89 -2.16 35.41
CA GLY A 227 -24.05 -3.02 35.41
C GLY A 227 -23.70 -4.25 36.22
N ASN A 228 -24.04 -4.17 37.50
CA ASN A 228 -23.84 -5.20 38.52
C ASN A 228 -24.14 -6.58 37.91
N CYS A 229 -23.27 -7.57 38.11
CA CYS A 229 -23.43 -8.94 37.57
C CYS A 229 -24.53 -9.74 38.31
N GLY A 230 -25.70 -9.12 38.48
CA GLY A 230 -26.83 -9.60 39.26
C GLY A 230 -28.12 -8.99 38.74
N VAL A 231 -28.70 -9.62 37.72
CA VAL A 231 -30.07 -9.51 37.19
C VAL A 231 -30.77 -8.17 37.50
N VAL A 232 -30.46 -7.16 36.68
CA VAL A 232 -31.29 -5.95 36.60
C VAL A 232 -32.62 -6.34 35.93
N ALA A 233 -33.74 -5.74 36.36
CA ALA A 233 -35.02 -5.97 35.69
C ALA A 233 -34.96 -5.42 34.25
N ASP A 234 -35.10 -6.30 33.25
CA ASP A 234 -34.85 -6.00 31.83
C ASP A 234 -35.82 -4.92 31.30
N SER A 235 -35.34 -3.67 31.28
CA SER A 235 -36.02 -2.52 30.69
C SER A 235 -35.69 -2.32 29.21
N SER A 236 -34.84 -3.18 28.64
CA SER A 236 -34.52 -3.17 27.22
C SER A 236 -35.71 -3.60 26.38
N VAL A 237 -35.73 -3.18 25.12
CA VAL A 237 -36.63 -3.74 24.10
C VAL A 237 -36.12 -5.07 23.52
N TYR A 238 -34.94 -5.53 23.96
CA TYR A 238 -34.29 -6.78 23.57
C TYR A 238 -34.32 -7.77 24.73
N GLN A 239 -35.06 -8.86 24.56
CA GLN A 239 -35.24 -9.89 25.58
C GLN A 239 -34.04 -10.83 25.62
N ILE A 240 -33.71 -11.39 26.78
CA ILE A 240 -32.88 -12.60 26.84
C ILE A 240 -33.71 -13.77 26.30
N ALA A 241 -33.30 -14.34 25.16
CA ALA A 241 -33.94 -15.55 24.62
C ALA A 241 -33.82 -16.69 25.64
N ASN A 242 -34.99 -17.23 26.00
CA ASN A 242 -35.28 -18.10 27.16
C ASN A 242 -34.16 -18.20 28.22
N PRO A 243 -34.27 -17.52 29.38
CA PRO A 243 -33.26 -17.62 30.45
C PRO A 243 -33.19 -19.01 31.11
N GLU A 244 -34.17 -19.89 30.88
CA GLU A 244 -34.13 -21.31 31.29
C GLU A 244 -33.66 -22.25 30.16
N ALA A 245 -33.26 -21.73 28.98
CA ALA A 245 -32.69 -22.56 27.93
C ALA A 245 -31.33 -23.10 28.36
N THR A 246 -31.23 -24.42 28.49
CA THR A 246 -30.09 -25.05 29.15
C THR A 246 -28.92 -25.34 28.23
N LYS A 247 -28.99 -25.17 26.91
CA LYS A 247 -27.88 -25.50 25.99
C LYS A 247 -27.83 -24.62 24.76
N MET A 248 -26.64 -24.26 24.26
CA MET A 248 -26.49 -23.44 23.04
C MET A 248 -25.90 -24.18 21.83
N PHE A 249 -25.00 -25.15 22.05
CA PHE A 249 -24.42 -26.00 20.98
C PHE A 249 -24.53 -27.51 21.25
N GLY A 250 -25.39 -27.88 22.20
CA GLY A 250 -25.54 -29.23 22.74
C GLY A 250 -25.06 -29.33 24.19
N ASP A 251 -24.06 -28.51 24.53
CA ASP A 251 -23.45 -28.38 25.86
C ASP A 251 -24.32 -27.55 26.80
N PRO A 252 -24.34 -27.86 28.11
CA PRO A 252 -25.14 -27.12 29.08
C PRO A 252 -24.58 -25.69 29.29
N THR A 253 -25.44 -24.66 29.38
CA THR A 253 -25.04 -23.25 29.45
C THR A 253 -25.62 -22.48 30.63
N LEU A 254 -24.82 -21.57 31.20
CA LEU A 254 -25.18 -20.61 32.24
C LEU A 254 -25.17 -19.18 31.67
N THR A 255 -26.14 -18.35 32.07
CA THR A 255 -26.13 -16.90 31.80
C THR A 255 -25.42 -16.18 32.94
N LEU A 256 -24.45 -15.31 32.62
CA LEU A 256 -23.64 -14.60 33.62
C LEU A 256 -24.13 -13.15 33.83
N CYS A 257 -24.16 -12.36 32.76
CA CYS A 257 -24.53 -10.94 32.78
C CYS A 257 -25.08 -10.49 31.42
N HIS A 258 -25.63 -9.29 31.32
CA HIS A 258 -26.17 -8.73 30.08
C HIS A 258 -26.10 -7.21 30.05
N SER A 259 -26.20 -6.65 28.84
CA SER A 259 -26.35 -5.22 28.56
C SER A 259 -27.72 -4.94 27.94
N ASP A 260 -27.84 -3.86 27.16
CA ASP A 260 -29.06 -3.59 26.38
C ASP A 260 -29.21 -4.57 25.23
N HIS A 261 -28.16 -4.78 24.43
CA HIS A 261 -28.18 -5.58 23.20
C HIS A 261 -27.50 -6.96 23.31
N PHE A 262 -26.67 -7.21 24.34
CA PHE A 262 -25.88 -8.45 24.48
C PHE A 262 -26.15 -9.21 25.79
N VAL A 263 -25.86 -10.51 25.79
CA VAL A 263 -25.89 -11.38 26.99
C VAL A 263 -24.68 -12.32 26.98
N VAL A 264 -23.92 -12.36 28.08
CA VAL A 264 -22.76 -13.26 28.24
C VAL A 264 -23.21 -14.60 28.81
N ARG A 265 -22.75 -15.68 28.19
CA ARG A 265 -23.03 -17.07 28.59
C ARG A 265 -21.74 -17.89 28.64
N THR A 266 -21.73 -18.97 29.42
CA THR A 266 -20.61 -19.92 29.54
C THR A 266 -21.12 -21.36 29.59
N GLY A 267 -20.26 -22.33 29.26
CA GLY A 267 -20.51 -23.75 29.51
C GLY A 267 -20.64 -24.09 31.01
N TYR A 268 -21.38 -25.15 31.32
CA TYR A 268 -21.61 -25.66 32.69
C TYR A 268 -20.55 -26.70 33.10
N ASP A 269 -19.97 -27.42 32.15
CA ASP A 269 -18.76 -28.24 32.37
C ASP A 269 -17.51 -27.33 32.42
N ASP A 270 -17.51 -26.23 31.66
CA ASP A 270 -16.52 -25.14 31.68
C ASP A 270 -16.58 -24.27 32.96
N ALA A 271 -17.42 -24.62 33.95
CA ALA A 271 -17.67 -23.80 35.13
C ALA A 271 -16.43 -23.58 36.03
N ASP A 272 -15.37 -24.37 35.89
CA ASP A 272 -14.07 -24.17 36.54
C ASP A 272 -13.42 -22.81 36.13
N LEU A 273 -13.82 -22.22 34.99
CA LEU A 273 -13.49 -20.83 34.61
C LEU A 273 -13.92 -19.79 35.66
N LEU A 274 -14.88 -20.13 36.52
CA LEU A 274 -15.39 -19.30 37.61
C LEU A 274 -14.74 -19.62 38.97
N ASP A 275 -14.00 -20.73 39.14
CA ASP A 275 -13.50 -21.19 40.45
C ASP A 275 -11.95 -21.26 40.57
N GLU A 276 -11.18 -21.05 39.49
CA GLU A 276 -9.70 -20.82 39.58
C GLU A 276 -9.33 -19.41 40.15
N HIS A 277 -9.99 -19.00 41.23
CA HIS A 277 -9.88 -17.69 41.87
C HIS A 277 -8.73 -17.57 42.88
N LEU A 278 -7.48 -17.43 42.42
CA LEU A 278 -6.33 -17.09 43.30
C LEU A 278 -5.42 -15.94 42.81
N ALA A 279 -5.78 -15.23 41.73
CA ALA A 279 -5.13 -13.99 41.33
C ALA A 279 -6.15 -12.99 40.75
N PRO A 280 -6.03 -11.67 41.02
CA PRO A 280 -6.74 -10.65 40.25
C PRO A 280 -6.30 -10.72 38.79
N GLY A 281 -7.26 -10.81 37.87
CA GLY A 281 -6.99 -11.09 36.45
C GLY A 281 -7.07 -12.57 36.05
N GLY A 282 -7.97 -13.35 36.67
CA GLY A 282 -8.47 -14.59 36.07
C GLY A 282 -9.34 -14.32 34.84
N TYR A 283 -9.43 -15.28 33.92
CA TYR A 283 -9.86 -15.02 32.54
C TYR A 283 -11.29 -14.45 32.35
N LEU A 284 -12.23 -14.73 33.27
CA LEU A 284 -13.63 -14.26 33.20
C LEU A 284 -14.14 -13.64 34.51
N SER A 285 -13.37 -12.72 35.10
CA SER A 285 -13.85 -11.87 36.21
C SER A 285 -15.08 -11.03 35.85
N GLU A 286 -15.81 -10.52 36.85
CA GLU A 286 -16.88 -9.53 36.64
C GLU A 286 -16.39 -8.30 35.87
N ASP A 287 -15.16 -7.82 36.17
CA ASP A 287 -14.51 -6.72 35.43
C ASP A 287 -14.31 -7.05 33.94
N ASN A 288 -13.84 -8.27 33.62
CA ASN A 288 -13.63 -8.71 32.23
C ASN A 288 -14.97 -8.86 31.49
N GLN A 289 -16.01 -9.36 32.18
CA GLN A 289 -17.36 -9.49 31.62
C GLN A 289 -18.00 -8.12 31.33
N ALA A 290 -17.85 -7.16 32.25
CA ALA A 290 -18.30 -5.78 32.06
C ALA A 290 -17.53 -5.07 30.92
N ALA A 291 -16.22 -5.29 30.81
CA ALA A 291 -15.41 -4.78 29.70
C ALA A 291 -15.82 -5.38 28.35
N LEU A 292 -16.08 -6.69 28.30
CA LEU A 292 -16.57 -7.40 27.11
C LEU A 292 -17.94 -6.85 26.65
N LEU A 293 -18.89 -6.67 27.58
CA LEU A 293 -20.19 -6.08 27.29
C LEU A 293 -20.07 -4.62 26.82
N GLY A 294 -19.28 -3.79 27.51
CA GLY A 294 -19.04 -2.41 27.12
C GLY A 294 -18.46 -2.30 25.70
N ARG A 295 -17.46 -3.12 25.38
CA ARG A 295 -16.88 -3.17 24.03
C ARG A 295 -17.85 -3.70 22.97
N ALA A 296 -18.71 -4.66 23.31
CA ALA A 296 -19.76 -5.14 22.41
C ALA A 296 -20.78 -4.03 22.10
N GLU A 297 -21.17 -3.22 23.10
CA GLU A 297 -22.03 -2.05 22.92
C GLU A 297 -21.35 -0.93 22.09
N GLU A 298 -20.03 -0.73 22.21
CA GLU A 298 -19.28 0.17 21.31
C GLU A 298 -19.32 -0.32 19.85
N ILE A 299 -19.04 -1.61 19.61
CA ILE A 299 -19.11 -2.22 18.27
C ILE A 299 -20.52 -2.06 17.69
N TRP A 300 -21.53 -2.36 18.49
CA TRP A 300 -22.93 -2.21 18.13
C TRP A 300 -23.29 -0.77 17.76
N ALA A 301 -22.92 0.19 18.61
CA ALA A 301 -23.20 1.61 18.37
C ALA A 301 -22.57 2.08 17.05
N PHE A 302 -21.39 1.58 16.70
CA PHE A 302 -20.73 1.90 15.44
C PHE A 302 -21.37 1.16 14.24
N PHE A 303 -21.51 -0.16 14.27
CA PHE A 303 -22.07 -0.93 13.15
C PHE A 303 -23.52 -0.55 12.84
N ILE A 304 -24.37 -0.40 13.86
CA ILE A 304 -25.81 -0.17 13.67
C ILE A 304 -26.11 1.32 13.48
N ASN A 305 -25.53 2.22 14.29
CA ASN A 305 -25.90 3.65 14.28
C ASN A 305 -24.99 4.53 13.41
N VAL A 306 -23.74 4.13 13.13
CA VAL A 306 -22.79 4.91 12.30
C VAL A 306 -22.66 4.34 10.89
N MET A 307 -22.39 3.04 10.75
CA MET A 307 -22.33 2.39 9.43
C MET A 307 -23.72 2.12 8.84
N GLY A 308 -24.77 2.08 9.65
CA GLY A 308 -26.14 1.78 9.20
C GLY A 308 -26.34 0.32 8.79
N PHE A 309 -25.59 -0.63 9.39
CA PHE A 309 -25.88 -2.05 9.20
C PHE A 309 -27.19 -2.38 9.93
N LYS A 310 -28.07 -3.17 9.31
CA LYS A 310 -29.36 -3.51 9.93
C LYS A 310 -29.16 -4.45 11.13
N PRO A 311 -29.92 -4.27 12.22
CA PRO A 311 -29.72 -5.05 13.43
C PRO A 311 -30.09 -6.54 13.25
N PRO A 312 -29.50 -7.44 14.05
CA PRO A 312 -29.61 -8.89 13.89
C PRO A 312 -30.99 -9.48 14.26
N TYR A 313 -32.03 -8.66 14.41
CA TYR A 313 -33.41 -9.08 14.65
C TYR A 313 -34.40 -8.34 13.73
N GLU A 314 -33.93 -7.69 12.66
CA GLU A 314 -34.79 -6.89 11.77
C GLU A 314 -36.00 -7.69 11.24
N ASN A 315 -35.79 -8.97 10.96
CA ASN A 315 -36.78 -9.88 10.38
C ASN A 315 -37.55 -10.72 11.45
N GLN A 316 -37.65 -10.25 12.71
CA GLN A 316 -38.25 -11.01 13.81
C GLN A 316 -39.34 -10.23 14.58
N ASP A 317 -40.43 -10.92 14.92
CA ASP A 317 -41.53 -10.39 15.75
C ASP A 317 -41.10 -10.09 17.20
N ILE A 318 -40.17 -10.89 17.73
CA ILE A 318 -39.54 -10.71 19.04
C ILE A 318 -38.07 -10.42 18.80
N ARG A 319 -37.52 -9.43 19.52
CA ARG A 319 -36.12 -9.04 19.38
C ARG A 319 -35.34 -9.59 20.58
N TYR A 320 -34.28 -10.34 20.30
CA TYR A 320 -33.47 -10.98 21.32
C TYR A 320 -32.07 -10.36 21.43
N LYS A 321 -31.50 -10.36 22.65
CA LYS A 321 -30.09 -9.99 22.88
C LYS A 321 -29.16 -10.98 22.19
N VAL A 322 -28.05 -10.49 21.66
CA VAL A 322 -26.99 -11.26 21.00
C VAL A 322 -26.20 -12.05 22.05
N ASN A 323 -25.99 -13.34 21.81
CA ASN A 323 -25.40 -14.24 22.80
C ASN A 323 -23.88 -14.30 22.63
N LEU A 324 -23.14 -13.73 23.59
CA LEU A 324 -21.68 -13.83 23.69
C LEU A 324 -21.35 -15.08 24.51
N HIS A 325 -21.10 -16.20 23.83
CA HIS A 325 -20.78 -17.48 24.47
C HIS A 325 -19.27 -17.60 24.67
N VAL A 326 -18.82 -17.74 25.92
CA VAL A 326 -17.40 -17.89 26.25
C VAL A 326 -17.12 -19.29 26.79
N THR A 327 -16.01 -19.89 26.38
CA THR A 327 -15.61 -21.28 26.67
C THR A 327 -14.07 -21.39 26.76
N ASP A 328 -13.53 -22.47 27.33
CA ASP A 328 -12.09 -22.73 27.36
C ASP A 328 -11.55 -23.48 26.12
N TYR A 329 -12.42 -24.10 25.33
CA TYR A 329 -12.06 -24.82 24.10
C TYR A 329 -12.73 -24.26 22.84
N GLY A 330 -12.46 -24.90 21.70
CA GLY A 330 -13.06 -24.55 20.41
C GLY A 330 -12.34 -23.43 19.67
N TYR A 331 -13.11 -22.67 18.89
CA TYR A 331 -12.63 -21.58 18.04
C TYR A 331 -13.50 -20.35 18.25
N LEU A 332 -12.94 -19.20 17.89
CA LEU A 332 -13.71 -17.97 17.70
C LEU A 332 -14.64 -18.16 16.47
N SER A 333 -15.92 -17.82 16.61
CA SER A 333 -16.90 -17.88 15.52
C SER A 333 -18.15 -17.01 15.79
N GLY A 334 -18.82 -16.56 14.74
CA GLY A 334 -20.08 -15.81 14.82
C GLY A 334 -21.12 -16.24 13.80
N GLY A 335 -22.39 -15.95 14.07
CA GLY A 335 -23.50 -16.31 13.18
C GLY A 335 -24.82 -16.48 13.90
N THR A 336 -25.60 -17.48 13.50
CA THR A 336 -26.89 -17.82 14.11
C THR A 336 -27.08 -19.32 14.33
N PHE A 337 -27.78 -19.71 15.39
CA PHE A 337 -28.34 -21.05 15.56
C PHE A 337 -29.88 -20.97 15.54
N ASP A 338 -30.58 -22.04 15.13
CA ASP A 338 -32.04 -22.10 15.20
C ASP A 338 -32.48 -22.71 16.54
N GLY A 339 -33.34 -22.00 17.27
CA GLY A 339 -33.84 -22.42 18.58
C GLY A 339 -34.89 -23.54 18.57
N GLY A 340 -35.15 -24.17 17.43
CA GLY A 340 -36.12 -25.27 17.30
C GLY A 340 -35.82 -26.54 18.11
N SER A 341 -34.60 -26.70 18.65
CA SER A 341 -34.22 -27.78 19.57
C SER A 341 -33.55 -27.27 20.86
N ASP A 342 -33.41 -28.17 21.84
CA ASP A 342 -32.68 -27.96 23.11
C ASP A 342 -33.12 -26.76 24.00
N GLY A 343 -34.29 -26.18 23.75
CA GLY A 343 -35.05 -25.38 24.73
C GLY A 343 -35.14 -23.88 24.48
N TRP A 344 -34.72 -23.39 23.31
CA TRP A 344 -34.87 -21.98 22.91
C TRP A 344 -36.25 -21.70 22.28
N PRO A 345 -36.61 -20.42 22.09
CA PRO A 345 -37.72 -20.06 21.20
C PRO A 345 -37.38 -20.42 19.74
N PRO A 346 -38.31 -20.93 18.92
CA PRO A 346 -38.04 -21.21 17.50
C PRO A 346 -37.59 -19.97 16.72
N GLY A 347 -36.68 -20.15 15.76
CA GLY A 347 -36.11 -19.07 14.95
C GLY A 347 -34.61 -18.88 15.17
N ARG A 348 -33.96 -18.09 14.30
CA ARG A 348 -32.52 -17.80 14.37
C ARG A 348 -32.20 -16.93 15.60
N HIS A 349 -31.16 -17.28 16.35
CA HIS A 349 -30.61 -16.50 17.46
C HIS A 349 -29.16 -16.10 17.17
N ALA A 350 -28.87 -14.80 17.21
CA ALA A 350 -27.55 -14.27 16.92
C ALA A 350 -26.57 -14.58 18.05
N HIS A 351 -25.33 -14.93 17.68
CA HIS A 351 -24.27 -15.23 18.64
C HIS A 351 -22.87 -14.86 18.14
N VAL A 352 -21.97 -14.73 19.10
CA VAL A 352 -20.52 -14.88 18.93
C VAL A 352 -20.05 -15.89 19.98
N ALA A 353 -19.42 -16.97 19.53
CA ALA A 353 -18.71 -17.91 20.40
C ALA A 353 -17.22 -17.53 20.43
N MET A 354 -16.61 -17.54 21.61
CA MET A 354 -15.21 -17.16 21.79
C MET A 354 -14.53 -17.98 22.88
N ILE A 355 -13.32 -18.44 22.57
CA ILE A 355 -12.33 -18.90 23.54
C ILE A 355 -12.00 -17.79 24.55
N HIS A 356 -11.87 -18.10 25.83
CA HIS A 356 -11.78 -17.10 26.92
C HIS A 356 -10.67 -16.05 26.71
N PHE A 357 -9.55 -16.41 26.08
CA PHE A 357 -8.40 -15.53 25.84
C PHE A 357 -8.55 -14.65 24.59
N ALA A 358 -9.60 -14.83 23.79
CA ALA A 358 -9.99 -13.89 22.74
C ALA A 358 -10.84 -12.71 23.26
N THR A 359 -11.33 -12.77 24.51
CA THR A 359 -12.06 -11.64 25.14
C THR A 359 -11.20 -10.38 25.27
N GLU A 360 -9.89 -10.53 25.46
CA GLU A 360 -8.88 -9.46 25.46
C GLU A 360 -8.58 -8.92 24.03
N GLY A 361 -9.05 -9.60 22.98
CA GLY A 361 -8.68 -9.40 21.58
C GLY A 361 -9.83 -8.88 20.71
N TYR A 362 -10.22 -7.62 20.92
CA TYR A 362 -11.46 -7.03 20.38
C TYR A 362 -11.67 -7.12 18.86
N GLY A 363 -10.62 -7.23 18.07
CA GLY A 363 -10.72 -7.44 16.62
C GLY A 363 -11.47 -8.72 16.27
N GLY A 364 -11.28 -9.80 17.04
CA GLY A 364 -12.00 -11.06 16.85
C GLY A 364 -13.51 -10.89 17.08
N LEU A 365 -13.89 -10.34 18.24
CA LEU A 365 -15.29 -10.01 18.56
C LEU A 365 -15.96 -9.16 17.46
N THR A 366 -15.22 -8.20 16.90
CA THR A 366 -15.71 -7.29 15.85
C THR A 366 -15.89 -8.02 14.50
N HIS A 367 -15.00 -8.95 14.17
CA HIS A 367 -15.12 -9.81 12.99
C HIS A 367 -16.35 -10.74 13.13
N GLU A 368 -16.43 -11.53 14.20
CA GLU A 368 -17.52 -12.50 14.39
C GLU A 368 -18.91 -11.86 14.52
N PHE A 369 -19.01 -10.70 15.17
CA PHE A 369 -20.29 -10.00 15.24
C PHE A 369 -20.78 -9.57 13.85
N SER A 370 -19.89 -9.37 12.88
CA SER A 370 -20.27 -9.15 11.48
C SER A 370 -20.96 -10.39 10.88
N HIS A 371 -20.49 -11.60 11.18
CA HIS A 371 -21.17 -12.85 10.77
C HIS A 371 -22.54 -13.02 11.45
N ALA A 372 -22.67 -12.63 12.72
CA ALA A 372 -23.95 -12.60 13.41
C ALA A 372 -24.98 -11.65 12.74
N LEU A 373 -24.51 -10.50 12.22
CA LEU A 373 -25.33 -9.58 11.45
C LEU A 373 -25.69 -10.14 10.07
N GLN A 374 -24.70 -10.62 9.29
CA GLN A 374 -24.88 -11.17 7.93
C GLN A 374 -25.94 -12.28 7.89
N ASN A 375 -25.89 -13.22 8.84
CA ASN A 375 -26.82 -14.35 8.92
C ASN A 375 -28.28 -13.95 9.21
N MET A 376 -28.50 -12.78 9.81
CA MET A 376 -29.83 -12.31 10.23
C MET A 376 -30.52 -11.41 9.22
N VAL A 377 -29.76 -10.65 8.42
CA VAL A 377 -30.29 -9.67 7.46
C VAL A 377 -30.61 -10.28 6.08
N ASN A 378 -31.04 -11.55 6.03
CA ASN A 378 -31.30 -12.37 4.83
C ASN A 378 -30.10 -13.12 4.21
N GLY A 379 -28.97 -13.22 4.93
CA GLY A 379 -28.08 -14.39 4.88
C GLY A 379 -27.68 -14.94 3.51
N ALA A 380 -26.96 -14.15 2.71
CA ALA A 380 -26.23 -14.63 1.52
C ALA A 380 -24.90 -15.31 1.93
N ASP A 381 -24.93 -16.15 2.97
CA ASP A 381 -23.75 -16.66 3.68
C ASP A 381 -23.43 -18.12 3.32
N TRP A 382 -22.17 -18.52 3.51
CA TRP A 382 -21.63 -19.88 3.33
C TRP A 382 -21.96 -20.67 2.04
N PHE A 383 -22.49 -20.02 1.00
CA PHE A 383 -22.74 -20.66 -0.30
C PHE A 383 -21.51 -20.64 -1.23
N GLU A 384 -21.41 -21.64 -2.12
CA GLU A 384 -20.17 -22.01 -2.83
C GLU A 384 -19.52 -20.88 -3.65
N PHE A 385 -20.32 -19.91 -4.13
CA PHE A 385 -19.86 -18.83 -5.03
C PHE A 385 -19.70 -17.46 -4.35
N GLY A 386 -20.05 -17.34 -3.07
CA GLY A 386 -20.06 -16.05 -2.38
C GLY A 386 -19.71 -16.05 -0.89
N GLY A 387 -19.58 -17.21 -0.22
CA GLY A 387 -19.11 -17.24 1.17
C GLY A 387 -17.77 -16.53 1.38
N TRP A 388 -16.90 -16.50 0.35
CA TRP A 388 -15.61 -15.81 0.39
C TRP A 388 -15.75 -14.31 0.67
N PHE A 389 -16.89 -13.72 0.28
CA PHE A 389 -17.25 -12.33 0.52
C PHE A 389 -17.72 -12.09 1.97
N SER A 390 -18.20 -13.13 2.66
CA SER A 390 -18.57 -13.06 4.08
C SER A 390 -17.37 -12.69 4.94
N GLU A 391 -16.28 -13.43 4.74
CA GLU A 391 -14.96 -13.27 5.37
C GLU A 391 -14.32 -11.89 5.09
N SER A 392 -14.24 -11.50 3.82
CA SER A 392 -13.70 -10.19 3.45
C SER A 392 -14.59 -9.05 3.95
N HIS A 393 -15.90 -9.23 4.01
CA HIS A 393 -16.79 -8.24 4.60
C HIS A 393 -16.66 -8.16 6.14
N ALA A 394 -16.47 -9.28 6.85
CA ALA A 394 -16.23 -9.26 8.30
C ALA A 394 -14.91 -8.53 8.64
N ASN A 395 -13.85 -8.77 7.86
CA ASN A 395 -12.60 -8.01 7.97
C ASN A 395 -12.72 -6.54 7.56
N TYR A 396 -13.55 -6.23 6.55
CA TYR A 396 -13.90 -4.84 6.19
C TYR A 396 -14.58 -4.10 7.36
N MET A 397 -15.60 -4.72 7.97
CA MET A 397 -16.36 -4.14 9.08
C MET A 397 -15.46 -3.86 10.29
N ARG A 398 -14.62 -4.82 10.69
CA ARG A 398 -13.57 -4.63 11.70
C ARG A 398 -12.60 -3.50 11.33
N GLY A 399 -12.18 -3.45 10.06
CA GLY A 399 -11.31 -2.42 9.50
C GLY A 399 -11.90 -1.02 9.49
N GLN A 400 -13.20 -0.85 9.75
CA GLN A 400 -13.82 0.45 10.01
C GLN A 400 -13.79 0.81 11.51
N PHE A 401 -14.22 -0.10 12.38
CA PHE A 401 -14.43 0.18 13.80
C PHE A 401 -13.13 0.43 14.58
N GLU A 402 -12.10 -0.38 14.36
CA GLU A 402 -10.87 -0.28 15.17
C GLU A 402 -9.91 0.83 14.68
N GLY A 403 -10.31 1.60 13.63
CA GLY A 403 -9.48 2.62 12.98
C GLY A 403 -8.13 2.10 12.45
N TYR A 404 -7.98 0.77 12.39
CA TYR A 404 -6.77 0.00 12.16
C TYR A 404 -5.48 0.57 12.80
N ASN A 405 -5.60 1.05 14.04
CA ASN A 405 -4.54 1.80 14.71
C ASN A 405 -3.36 0.91 15.18
N ASN A 406 -2.31 0.86 14.36
CA ASN A 406 -0.95 0.37 14.69
C ASN A 406 -0.79 -1.14 14.96
N ARG A 407 -1.49 -2.01 14.23
CA ARG A 407 -1.13 -3.43 14.15
C ARG A 407 -1.04 -3.97 12.70
N PRO A 408 0.16 -4.30 12.19
CA PRO A 408 0.33 -5.02 10.92
C PRO A 408 -0.06 -6.51 10.94
N ASP A 409 -0.60 -7.05 12.04
CA ASP A 409 -0.42 -8.47 12.40
C ASP A 409 -1.33 -9.48 11.70
N ASP A 410 -2.42 -9.05 11.05
CA ASP A 410 -3.17 -9.91 10.11
C ASP A 410 -2.43 -10.10 8.78
N GLY A 411 -1.72 -9.06 8.30
CA GLY A 411 -0.81 -9.10 7.16
C GLY A 411 -1.37 -9.59 5.81
N CYS A 412 -2.68 -9.82 5.67
CA CYS A 412 -3.19 -10.70 4.60
C CYS A 412 -3.68 -9.98 3.34
N SER A 413 -4.06 -8.69 3.42
CA SER A 413 -4.38 -7.86 2.24
C SER A 413 -3.16 -7.63 1.32
N VAL A 414 -1.95 -7.87 1.85
CA VAL A 414 -0.68 -7.99 1.10
C VAL A 414 -0.81 -8.94 -0.09
N ALA A 415 -1.57 -10.01 0.04
CA ALA A 415 -1.84 -10.99 -1.02
C ALA A 415 -2.47 -10.35 -2.27
N LEU A 416 -3.48 -9.52 -2.06
CA LEU A 416 -4.22 -8.82 -3.11
C LEU A 416 -3.30 -7.88 -3.92
N ILE A 417 -2.36 -7.21 -3.24
CA ILE A 417 -1.54 -6.15 -3.85
C ILE A 417 -0.17 -6.65 -4.34
N THR A 418 0.26 -7.85 -3.94
CA THR A 418 1.42 -8.55 -4.50
C THR A 418 1.05 -9.45 -5.68
N SER A 419 -0.18 -9.96 -5.71
CA SER A 419 -0.72 -10.79 -6.79
C SER A 419 -1.98 -10.18 -7.43
N PRO A 420 -2.02 -8.86 -7.78
CA PRO A 420 -3.25 -8.17 -8.22
C PRO A 420 -3.80 -8.70 -9.55
N HIS A 421 -3.00 -9.44 -10.31
CA HIS A 421 -3.39 -10.07 -11.57
C HIS A 421 -4.40 -11.21 -11.39
N GLN A 422 -4.53 -11.76 -10.18
CA GLN A 422 -5.49 -12.84 -9.90
C GLN A 422 -6.92 -12.31 -9.78
N TYR A 423 -7.90 -13.21 -9.80
CA TYR A 423 -9.30 -12.78 -9.67
C TYR A 423 -9.61 -12.18 -8.29
N TYR A 424 -10.62 -11.32 -8.23
CA TYR A 424 -11.10 -10.80 -6.95
C TYR A 424 -11.85 -11.91 -6.19
N GLY A 425 -11.34 -12.32 -5.02
CA GLY A 425 -11.89 -13.42 -4.22
C GLY A 425 -11.17 -14.76 -4.38
N THR A 426 -9.87 -14.79 -4.69
CA THR A 426 -9.11 -16.04 -4.85
C THR A 426 -8.94 -16.81 -3.54
N THR A 427 -8.59 -18.09 -3.64
CA THR A 427 -8.05 -18.92 -2.55
C THR A 427 -7.06 -18.16 -1.65
N ARG A 428 -6.17 -17.40 -2.29
CA ARG A 428 -5.16 -16.53 -1.70
C ARG A 428 -5.69 -15.22 -1.10
N ASN A 429 -6.64 -14.53 -1.75
CA ASN A 429 -7.05 -13.16 -1.34
C ASN A 429 -8.45 -13.03 -0.70
N ARG A 430 -9.27 -14.09 -0.65
CA ARG A 430 -10.67 -14.11 -0.19
C ARG A 430 -10.98 -13.53 1.19
N TYR A 431 -10.11 -13.75 2.17
CA TYR A 431 -10.27 -13.19 3.52
C TYR A 431 -9.93 -11.69 3.58
N CYS A 432 -9.32 -11.15 2.51
CA CYS A 432 -8.34 -10.06 2.60
C CYS A 432 -8.48 -9.02 1.48
N ASN A 433 -9.40 -9.22 0.55
CA ASN A 433 -9.67 -8.36 -0.60
C ASN A 433 -10.56 -7.14 -0.28
N TRP A 434 -10.85 -6.92 1.01
CA TRP A 434 -11.69 -5.85 1.58
C TRP A 434 -11.33 -4.41 1.17
N LEU A 435 -10.13 -4.17 0.61
CA LEU A 435 -9.75 -2.87 0.04
C LEU A 435 -10.73 -2.35 -1.02
N PHE A 436 -11.40 -3.24 -1.77
CA PHE A 436 -12.47 -2.84 -2.70
C PHE A 436 -13.73 -2.34 -1.98
N LEU A 437 -14.04 -2.87 -0.79
CA LEU A 437 -15.18 -2.44 0.01
C LEU A 437 -14.95 -1.05 0.62
N ASP A 438 -13.71 -0.72 1.00
CA ASP A 438 -13.32 0.65 1.36
C ASP A 438 -13.52 1.63 0.20
N PHE A 439 -13.12 1.24 -1.02
CA PHE A 439 -13.32 2.07 -2.21
C PHE A 439 -14.80 2.21 -2.59
N LEU A 440 -15.57 1.12 -2.52
CA LEU A 440 -17.03 1.13 -2.76
C LEU A 440 -17.76 2.01 -1.73
N ALA A 441 -17.36 1.98 -0.45
CA ALA A 441 -17.96 2.81 0.58
C ALA A 441 -17.60 4.30 0.46
N GLN A 442 -16.39 4.63 0.00
CA GLN A 442 -16.03 6.00 -0.37
C GLN A 442 -16.86 6.49 -1.56
N GLU A 443 -17.05 5.65 -2.58
CA GLU A 443 -17.73 5.99 -3.82
C GLU A 443 -19.27 6.03 -3.71
N GLN A 444 -19.86 5.20 -2.85
CA GLN A 444 -21.32 4.95 -2.81
C GLN A 444 -21.92 4.97 -1.38
N GLY A 445 -21.10 5.09 -0.33
CA GLY A 445 -21.51 5.08 1.08
C GLY A 445 -21.60 3.68 1.71
N TYR A 446 -21.44 3.62 3.04
CA TYR A 446 -21.54 2.38 3.84
C TYR A 446 -22.84 1.61 3.64
N ASP A 447 -23.97 2.32 3.51
CA ASP A 447 -25.30 1.78 3.24
C ASP A 447 -25.34 0.86 2.00
N VAL A 448 -24.57 1.16 0.95
CA VAL A 448 -24.52 0.34 -0.28
C VAL A 448 -23.78 -0.97 -0.04
N VAL A 449 -22.70 -0.97 0.74
CA VAL A 449 -22.00 -2.21 1.15
C VAL A 449 -22.93 -3.09 2.01
N ASN A 450 -23.65 -2.48 2.96
CA ASN A 450 -24.57 -3.19 3.84
C ASN A 450 -25.82 -3.73 3.10
N LYS A 451 -26.19 -3.09 1.99
CA LYS A 451 -27.25 -3.57 1.07
C LYS A 451 -26.83 -4.77 0.22
N MET A 452 -25.55 -5.02 0.00
CA MET A 452 -25.09 -6.27 -0.65
C MET A 452 -25.51 -7.53 0.14
N TRP A 453 -25.67 -7.39 1.46
CA TRP A 453 -26.30 -8.38 2.33
C TRP A 453 -27.81 -8.20 2.40
N SER A 454 -28.25 -7.04 2.89
CA SER A 454 -29.64 -6.87 3.33
C SER A 454 -30.68 -6.67 2.23
N ALA A 455 -30.24 -6.61 0.98
CA ALA A 455 -31.11 -6.67 -0.19
C ALA A 455 -30.93 -7.97 -0.99
N SER A 456 -30.21 -8.98 -0.50
CA SER A 456 -30.14 -10.30 -1.15
C SER A 456 -31.55 -10.92 -1.30
N VAL A 457 -31.77 -11.68 -2.38
CA VAL A 457 -33.00 -12.44 -2.58
C VAL A 457 -32.74 -13.93 -2.40
N ASN A 458 -33.21 -14.43 -1.24
CA ASN A 458 -33.15 -15.80 -0.74
C ASN A 458 -31.76 -16.26 -0.27
N SER A 459 -31.67 -16.69 0.99
CA SER A 459 -30.72 -17.77 1.32
C SER A 459 -31.07 -19.01 0.46
N PRO A 460 -30.12 -19.81 -0.01
CA PRO A 460 -30.42 -20.99 -0.81
C PRO A 460 -31.17 -22.03 0.04
N ASP A 461 -32.43 -22.32 -0.32
CA ASP A 461 -33.04 -23.59 0.04
C ASP A 461 -32.21 -24.72 -0.59
N PHE A 462 -31.77 -25.66 0.22
CA PHE A 462 -31.14 -26.89 -0.25
C PHE A 462 -32.23 -27.93 -0.54
N GLU A 463 -32.44 -28.22 -1.81
CA GLU A 463 -33.26 -29.36 -2.22
C GLU A 463 -32.44 -30.65 -2.03
N LEU A 464 -33.11 -31.75 -1.67
CA LEU A 464 -32.48 -33.06 -1.66
C LEU A 464 -32.55 -33.65 -3.07
N ASP A 465 -31.40 -34.12 -3.58
CA ASP A 465 -31.36 -34.88 -4.83
C ASP A 465 -32.19 -36.18 -4.66
N GLU A 466 -33.27 -36.32 -5.42
CA GLU A 466 -34.19 -37.47 -5.30
C GLU A 466 -33.55 -38.79 -5.78
N PHE A 467 -32.35 -38.76 -6.38
CA PHE A 467 -31.58 -39.91 -6.85
C PHE A 467 -30.32 -40.23 -6.03
N THR A 468 -29.64 -39.24 -5.44
CA THR A 468 -28.45 -39.47 -4.59
C THR A 468 -28.70 -39.30 -3.09
N GLY A 469 -29.66 -38.45 -2.71
CA GLY A 469 -29.92 -38.05 -1.33
C GLY A 469 -29.00 -36.94 -0.79
N ASP A 470 -28.13 -36.36 -1.64
CA ASP A 470 -27.28 -35.23 -1.28
C ASP A 470 -28.05 -33.90 -1.34
N SER A 471 -27.60 -32.89 -0.59
CA SER A 471 -28.15 -31.53 -0.62
C SER A 471 -27.61 -30.72 -1.81
N ILE A 472 -28.46 -30.38 -2.78
CA ILE A 472 -28.16 -29.46 -3.90
C ILE A 472 -28.81 -28.09 -3.66
N PRO A 473 -28.15 -26.97 -4.03
CA PRO A 473 -28.82 -25.67 -4.05
C PRO A 473 -30.00 -25.67 -5.02
N SER A 474 -31.15 -25.14 -4.58
CA SER A 474 -32.35 -25.00 -5.41
C SER A 474 -32.13 -24.09 -6.64
N GLN A 475 -32.89 -24.34 -7.71
CA GLN A 475 -32.74 -23.68 -9.02
C GLN A 475 -33.05 -22.18 -9.03
N CYS A 476 -33.42 -21.59 -7.88
CA CYS A 476 -33.57 -20.15 -7.69
C CYS A 476 -32.30 -19.47 -7.13
N GLY A 477 -31.29 -20.24 -6.69
CA GLY A 477 -30.07 -19.73 -6.03
C GLY A 477 -28.88 -19.41 -6.94
N GLU A 478 -28.97 -19.64 -8.26
CA GLU A 478 -27.82 -19.57 -9.18
C GLU A 478 -27.40 -18.15 -9.62
N ILE A 479 -27.97 -17.07 -9.07
CA ILE A 479 -27.70 -15.70 -9.56
C ILE A 479 -27.34 -14.70 -8.45
N ASP A 480 -28.06 -14.64 -7.33
CA ASP A 480 -28.03 -13.49 -6.42
C ASP A 480 -26.87 -13.51 -5.39
N GLY A 481 -25.63 -13.61 -5.90
CA GLY A 481 -24.44 -13.36 -5.11
C GLY A 481 -24.22 -11.85 -4.83
N PRO A 482 -23.28 -11.49 -3.95
CA PRO A 482 -23.11 -10.12 -3.45
C PRO A 482 -22.93 -9.06 -4.55
N PHE A 483 -22.28 -9.40 -5.68
CA PHE A 483 -22.18 -8.51 -6.83
C PHE A 483 -23.47 -8.41 -7.66
N ALA A 484 -24.29 -9.46 -7.74
CA ALA A 484 -25.61 -9.37 -8.36
C ALA A 484 -26.54 -8.50 -7.50
N THR A 485 -26.48 -8.64 -6.17
CA THR A 485 -27.15 -7.72 -5.24
C THR A 485 -26.69 -6.29 -5.45
N LEU A 486 -25.38 -6.03 -5.57
CA LEU A 486 -24.85 -4.69 -5.83
C LEU A 486 -25.38 -4.09 -7.16
N LEU A 487 -25.32 -4.85 -8.25
CA LEU A 487 -25.85 -4.44 -9.56
C LEU A 487 -27.35 -4.11 -9.47
N ARG A 488 -28.13 -4.93 -8.75
CA ARG A 488 -29.57 -4.77 -8.55
C ARG A 488 -29.92 -3.59 -7.63
N VAL A 489 -29.13 -3.34 -6.58
CA VAL A 489 -29.30 -2.23 -5.63
C VAL A 489 -28.99 -0.88 -6.27
N LEU A 490 -27.96 -0.81 -7.11
CA LEU A 490 -27.55 0.43 -7.78
C LEU A 490 -28.20 0.62 -9.16
N ASN A 491 -28.98 -0.35 -9.64
CA ASN A 491 -29.50 -0.42 -11.01
C ASN A 491 -28.36 -0.21 -12.04
N TRP A 492 -27.31 -1.01 -11.89
CA TRP A 492 -26.12 -1.03 -12.75
C TRP A 492 -26.11 -2.24 -13.68
N ASP A 493 -25.46 -2.09 -14.84
CA ASP A 493 -24.95 -3.21 -15.61
C ASP A 493 -23.51 -3.59 -15.19
N ILE A 494 -23.01 -4.73 -15.72
CA ILE A 494 -21.64 -5.17 -15.40
C ILE A 494 -20.55 -4.25 -15.96
N ALA A 495 -20.82 -3.44 -17.00
CA ALA A 495 -19.85 -2.47 -17.49
C ALA A 495 -19.63 -1.35 -16.47
N GLN A 496 -20.68 -0.91 -15.76
CA GLN A 496 -20.55 0.06 -14.66
C GLN A 496 -19.79 -0.50 -13.45
N LEU A 497 -20.02 -1.78 -13.11
CA LEU A 497 -19.22 -2.47 -12.08
C LEU A 497 -17.75 -2.64 -12.51
N ASN A 498 -17.50 -2.93 -13.78
CA ASN A 498 -16.14 -2.95 -14.35
C ASN A 498 -15.47 -1.58 -14.32
N ASP A 499 -16.23 -0.49 -14.54
CA ASP A 499 -15.70 0.88 -14.42
C ASP A 499 -15.29 1.19 -12.98
N LEU A 500 -16.06 0.77 -11.97
CA LEU A 500 -15.68 0.87 -10.56
C LEU A 500 -14.40 0.09 -10.26
N PHE A 501 -14.32 -1.18 -10.68
CA PHE A 501 -13.11 -2.01 -10.53
C PHE A 501 -11.88 -1.41 -11.24
N GLY A 502 -12.05 -0.82 -12.42
CA GLY A 502 -10.97 -0.13 -13.14
C GLY A 502 -10.46 1.12 -12.41
N ARG A 503 -11.36 1.94 -11.85
CA ARG A 503 -10.98 3.11 -11.05
C ARG A 503 -10.33 2.73 -9.72
N TRP A 504 -10.80 1.65 -9.09
CA TRP A 504 -10.17 1.06 -7.90
C TRP A 504 -8.73 0.59 -8.17
N ALA A 505 -8.51 -0.16 -9.25
CA ALA A 505 -7.19 -0.61 -9.67
C ALA A 505 -6.22 0.56 -9.92
N MET A 506 -6.72 1.69 -10.44
CA MET A 506 -5.94 2.93 -10.59
C MET A 506 -5.74 3.69 -9.27
N ALA A 507 -6.65 3.61 -8.29
CA ALA A 507 -6.50 4.22 -6.97
C ALA A 507 -5.47 3.48 -6.09
N ASN A 508 -5.32 2.16 -6.25
CA ASN A 508 -4.36 1.32 -5.52
C ASN A 508 -2.88 1.57 -5.86
N ILE A 509 -2.57 2.46 -6.81
CA ILE A 509 -1.20 2.79 -7.22
C ILE A 509 -0.55 3.82 -6.29
N THR A 510 -1.32 4.83 -5.91
CA THR A 510 -0.92 5.95 -5.03
C THR A 510 -1.66 5.98 -3.69
N TRP A 511 -2.63 5.06 -3.53
CA TRP A 511 -3.54 4.94 -2.38
C TRP A 511 -4.48 6.14 -2.25
N ASP A 512 -5.18 6.44 -3.33
CA ASP A 512 -6.09 7.59 -3.42
C ASP A 512 -7.45 7.27 -2.76
N TYR A 513 -7.43 7.12 -1.43
CA TYR A 513 -8.60 6.86 -0.57
C TYR A 513 -8.76 8.01 0.45
N ASP A 514 -9.94 8.63 0.52
CA ASP A 514 -10.13 9.91 1.22
C ASP A 514 -9.83 9.86 2.72
N GLN A 515 -10.14 8.74 3.38
CA GLN A 515 -9.93 8.56 4.82
C GLN A 515 -8.73 7.67 5.16
N LYS A 516 -8.37 6.72 4.28
CA LYS A 516 -7.38 5.66 4.57
C LYS A 516 -6.11 5.73 3.71
N GLY A 517 -6.04 6.62 2.72
CA GLY A 517 -4.93 6.68 1.77
C GLY A 517 -3.56 6.87 2.43
N GLY A 518 -3.47 7.78 3.41
CA GLY A 518 -2.24 7.98 4.20
C GLY A 518 -1.83 6.76 5.04
N PHE A 519 -2.79 5.95 5.50
CA PHE A 519 -2.49 4.69 6.20
C PHE A 519 -1.99 3.63 5.21
N PHE A 520 -2.69 3.38 4.10
CA PHE A 520 -2.26 2.40 3.10
C PHE A 520 -0.92 2.78 2.45
N LYS A 521 -0.67 4.07 2.20
CA LYS A 521 0.63 4.58 1.68
C LYS A 521 1.77 4.40 2.68
N LYS A 522 1.50 4.44 4.00
CA LYS A 522 2.46 4.14 5.06
C LYS A 522 2.72 2.63 5.20
N GLU A 523 1.68 1.81 5.17
CA GLU A 523 1.75 0.37 5.43
C GLU A 523 2.28 -0.42 4.21
N TYR A 524 1.85 -0.03 3.00
CA TYR A 524 2.17 -0.74 1.77
C TYR A 524 3.16 0.02 0.86
N GLY A 525 3.20 1.35 0.87
CA GLY A 525 4.04 2.13 -0.06
C GLY A 525 3.65 1.98 -1.55
N THR A 526 4.42 2.59 -2.44
CA THR A 526 4.19 2.54 -3.91
C THR A 526 4.60 1.20 -4.53
N PRO A 527 4.17 0.88 -5.77
CA PRO A 527 4.67 -0.29 -6.51
C PRO A 527 6.19 -0.29 -6.74
N SER A 528 6.80 0.90 -6.81
CA SER A 528 8.23 1.14 -7.03
C SER A 528 9.10 1.11 -5.77
N ALA A 529 8.52 1.26 -4.57
CA ALA A 529 9.27 1.34 -3.30
C ALA A 529 10.03 0.05 -2.92
N VAL A 530 9.89 -1.01 -3.71
CA VAL A 530 10.52 -2.32 -3.53
C VAL A 530 11.79 -2.37 -4.39
N SER A 531 12.95 -2.42 -3.74
CA SER A 531 14.24 -2.61 -4.39
C SER A 531 14.21 -3.82 -5.35
N PRO A 532 14.73 -3.73 -6.59
CA PRO A 532 14.73 -4.84 -7.54
C PRO A 532 15.59 -6.03 -7.10
N PHE A 533 16.35 -5.87 -6.02
CA PHE A 533 17.19 -6.89 -5.38
C PHE A 533 16.62 -7.42 -4.06
N ASP A 534 15.54 -6.84 -3.54
CA ASP A 534 14.83 -7.31 -2.37
C ASP A 534 13.60 -8.10 -2.79
N ALA A 535 13.54 -9.36 -2.36
CA ALA A 535 12.44 -10.29 -2.63
C ALA A 535 11.15 -9.94 -1.86
N THR A 536 10.96 -8.66 -1.53
CA THR A 536 9.85 -8.04 -0.80
C THR A 536 8.47 -8.43 -1.32
N TRP A 537 8.06 -7.69 -2.37
CA TRP A 537 6.68 -7.53 -2.80
C TRP A 537 6.65 -7.23 -4.32
N HIS A 538 6.73 -8.22 -5.21
CA HIS A 538 6.77 -7.96 -6.66
C HIS A 538 5.38 -7.63 -7.24
N ARG A 539 4.96 -6.37 -7.09
CA ARG A 539 3.63 -5.89 -7.53
C ARG A 539 3.55 -5.58 -9.04
N MET A 540 4.68 -5.27 -9.67
CA MET A 540 4.74 -4.86 -11.08
C MET A 540 4.81 -6.04 -12.04
N THR A 541 4.09 -5.95 -13.16
CA THR A 541 4.08 -6.95 -14.22
C THR A 541 5.14 -6.60 -15.27
N ARG A 542 6.15 -7.46 -15.42
CA ARG A 542 7.08 -7.43 -16.56
C ARG A 542 6.37 -8.01 -17.78
N LEU A 543 6.48 -7.34 -18.93
CA LEU A 543 5.90 -7.83 -20.18
C LEU A 543 6.93 -8.61 -21.00
N ASN A 544 6.45 -9.59 -21.77
CA ASN A 544 7.27 -10.31 -22.73
C ASN A 544 7.41 -9.49 -24.02
N VAL A 545 8.58 -9.53 -24.67
CA VAL A 545 8.77 -8.94 -25.99
C VAL A 545 7.96 -9.73 -27.03
N LEU A 546 7.18 -9.03 -27.85
CA LEU A 546 6.50 -9.60 -29.02
C LEU A 546 7.22 -9.23 -30.32
N ASP A 547 7.65 -7.98 -30.46
CA ASP A 547 8.37 -7.46 -31.63
C ASP A 547 9.23 -6.26 -31.19
N ALA A 548 10.53 -6.51 -30.97
CA ALA A 548 11.45 -5.49 -30.45
C ALA A 548 11.62 -4.30 -31.41
N ASP A 549 11.68 -4.56 -32.72
CA ASP A 549 11.83 -3.53 -33.76
C ASP A 549 10.62 -2.57 -33.85
N LYS A 550 9.55 -2.84 -33.10
CA LYS A 550 8.31 -2.04 -33.06
C LYS A 550 7.89 -1.64 -31.64
N ASN A 551 8.70 -1.92 -30.61
CA ASN A 551 8.30 -1.78 -29.20
C ASN A 551 6.93 -2.44 -28.90
N GLN A 552 6.68 -3.65 -29.44
CA GLN A 552 5.49 -4.43 -29.10
C GLN A 552 5.78 -5.43 -27.99
N TYR A 553 4.89 -5.46 -27.00
CA TYR A 553 4.99 -6.29 -25.81
C TYR A 553 3.67 -7.02 -25.55
N VAL A 554 3.72 -8.18 -24.90
CA VAL A 554 2.56 -9.04 -24.59
C VAL A 554 2.59 -9.44 -23.12
N SER A 555 1.41 -9.57 -22.50
CA SER A 555 1.30 -10.07 -21.12
C SER A 555 1.82 -11.51 -21.00
N PRO A 556 2.57 -11.86 -19.93
CA PRO A 556 2.94 -13.25 -19.68
C PRO A 556 1.70 -14.12 -19.43
N ASP A 557 1.67 -15.36 -19.94
CA ASP A 557 0.48 -16.24 -19.85
C ASP A 557 -0.03 -16.38 -18.40
N PHE A 558 0.84 -16.83 -17.48
CA PHE A 558 0.47 -17.04 -16.08
C PHE A 558 0.08 -15.75 -15.32
N SER A 559 0.69 -14.62 -15.69
CA SER A 559 0.49 -13.29 -15.05
C SER A 559 -0.54 -12.41 -15.75
N SER A 560 -1.14 -12.87 -16.86
CA SER A 560 -2.22 -12.16 -17.54
C SER A 560 -3.43 -12.06 -16.62
N PRO A 561 -4.10 -10.89 -16.53
CA PRO A 561 -5.13 -10.67 -15.53
C PRO A 561 -6.27 -11.68 -15.65
N GLN A 562 -6.79 -12.12 -14.52
CA GLN A 562 -8.03 -12.88 -14.41
C GLN A 562 -9.21 -11.90 -14.17
N ARG A 563 -10.42 -12.43 -13.97
CA ARG A 563 -11.64 -11.65 -13.76
C ARG A 563 -11.50 -10.65 -12.59
N TRP A 564 -11.59 -9.36 -12.89
CA TRP A 564 -11.37 -8.23 -11.95
C TRP A 564 -9.96 -8.15 -11.33
N GLY A 565 -9.03 -9.01 -11.78
CA GLY A 565 -7.60 -8.85 -11.55
C GLY A 565 -6.99 -7.85 -12.54
N TYR A 566 -5.88 -7.24 -12.16
CA TYR A 566 -5.18 -6.23 -12.95
C TYR A 566 -3.66 -6.38 -12.95
N ASN A 567 -3.04 -5.97 -14.04
CA ASN A 567 -1.60 -5.77 -14.16
C ASN A 567 -1.24 -4.31 -13.88
N VAL A 568 -0.09 -4.11 -13.24
CA VAL A 568 0.54 -2.82 -13.01
C VAL A 568 1.83 -2.78 -13.81
N ILE A 569 1.88 -2.00 -14.89
CA ILE A 569 3.04 -1.90 -15.79
C ILE A 569 3.63 -0.51 -15.65
N GLN A 570 4.75 -0.37 -14.94
CA GLN A 570 5.51 0.87 -14.95
C GLN A 570 6.08 1.09 -16.36
N LEU A 571 5.95 2.31 -16.88
CA LEU A 571 6.52 2.76 -18.14
C LEU A 571 7.67 3.72 -17.83
N PHE A 572 8.80 3.52 -18.50
CA PHE A 572 10.00 4.33 -18.40
C PHE A 572 10.07 5.21 -19.66
N PRO A 573 9.85 6.54 -19.55
CA PRO A 573 9.93 7.44 -20.69
C PRO A 573 11.30 7.42 -21.37
N ASP A 574 11.31 7.56 -22.69
CA ASP A 574 12.54 7.78 -23.45
C ASP A 574 13.16 9.14 -23.07
N SER A 575 14.49 9.25 -23.19
CA SER A 575 15.21 10.46 -22.78
C SER A 575 14.78 11.68 -23.61
N GLY A 576 14.08 12.61 -22.96
CA GLY A 576 13.51 13.80 -23.60
C GLY A 576 12.12 13.62 -24.22
N ALA A 577 11.43 12.50 -23.94
CA ALA A 577 10.02 12.31 -24.31
C ALA A 577 9.13 13.40 -23.66
N GLN A 578 8.20 13.94 -24.44
CA GLN A 578 7.18 14.90 -23.98
C GLN A 578 5.80 14.24 -23.82
N SER A 579 5.63 13.04 -24.35
CA SER A 579 4.44 12.22 -24.25
C SER A 579 4.77 10.75 -24.51
N ILE A 580 3.86 9.86 -24.14
CA ILE A 580 3.91 8.43 -24.44
C ILE A 580 2.65 8.06 -25.22
N ASP A 581 2.81 7.43 -26.39
CA ASP A 581 1.67 6.80 -27.08
C ASP A 581 1.61 5.30 -26.75
N ILE A 582 0.38 4.81 -26.55
CA ILE A 582 0.07 3.43 -26.17
C ILE A 582 -1.02 2.91 -27.12
N GLU A 583 -0.67 2.04 -28.08
CA GLU A 583 -1.66 1.21 -28.80
C GLU A 583 -1.99 0.01 -27.90
N PHE A 584 -3.19 -0.04 -27.34
CA PHE A 584 -3.69 -1.17 -26.59
C PHE A 584 -4.49 -2.13 -27.49
N ARG A 585 -4.20 -3.44 -27.36
CA ARG A 585 -5.03 -4.50 -27.92
C ARG A 585 -5.20 -5.64 -26.91
N GLY A 586 -6.38 -5.72 -26.32
CA GLY A 586 -6.85 -6.88 -25.59
C GLY A 586 -7.19 -8.03 -26.55
N VAL A 587 -6.90 -9.27 -26.16
CA VAL A 587 -7.43 -10.43 -26.88
C VAL A 587 -8.90 -10.60 -26.48
N VAL A 588 -9.78 -10.67 -27.49
CA VAL A 588 -11.13 -11.20 -27.33
C VAL A 588 -11.09 -12.64 -27.83
N GLN A 589 -11.27 -13.60 -26.93
CA GLN A 589 -11.31 -15.02 -27.28
C GLN A 589 -12.76 -15.37 -27.67
N GLU A 590 -12.96 -16.09 -28.79
CA GLU A 590 -14.30 -16.57 -29.21
C GLU A 590 -14.62 -17.96 -28.65
N GLN A 591 -13.59 -18.68 -28.18
CA GLN A 591 -13.66 -20.02 -27.60
C GLN A 591 -12.66 -20.12 -26.47
N SER A 592 -12.99 -20.85 -25.42
CA SER A 592 -12.15 -21.03 -24.24
C SER A 592 -10.84 -21.75 -24.63
N ALA A 593 -9.69 -21.26 -24.12
CA ALA A 593 -8.36 -21.79 -24.46
C ALA A 593 -8.14 -23.30 -24.14
N ARG A 594 -9.08 -23.92 -23.42
CA ARG A 594 -9.19 -25.37 -23.24
C ARG A 594 -10.63 -25.78 -23.50
N THR A 595 -10.81 -26.95 -24.14
CA THR A 595 -12.13 -27.56 -24.42
C THR A 595 -12.43 -28.77 -23.53
N LYS A 596 -11.56 -29.05 -22.55
CA LYS A 596 -11.73 -30.09 -21.53
C LYS A 596 -11.14 -29.64 -20.20
N LEU A 597 -11.86 -29.94 -19.14
CA LEU A 597 -11.42 -29.94 -17.76
C LEU A 597 -10.32 -31.01 -17.55
N PHE A 598 -9.58 -30.94 -16.45
CA PHE A 598 -8.64 -31.99 -16.08
C PHE A 598 -9.35 -33.27 -15.60
N GLY A 599 -10.58 -33.13 -15.07
CA GLY A 599 -11.45 -34.23 -14.66
C GLY A 599 -10.96 -34.95 -13.40
N SER A 600 -10.14 -34.28 -12.59
CA SER A 600 -9.39 -34.88 -11.47
C SER A 600 -9.72 -34.29 -10.10
N PHE A 601 -10.52 -33.22 -10.02
CA PHE A 601 -10.87 -32.54 -8.78
C PHE A 601 -12.34 -32.09 -8.74
N ASN A 602 -13.01 -32.32 -7.61
CA ASN A 602 -14.42 -31.97 -7.36
C ASN A 602 -14.69 -30.44 -7.30
N LYS A 603 -13.69 -29.61 -7.57
CA LYS A 603 -13.75 -28.13 -7.50
C LYS A 603 -13.47 -27.45 -8.85
N GLU A 604 -13.31 -28.22 -9.92
CA GLU A 604 -13.46 -27.68 -11.28
C GLU A 604 -14.94 -27.32 -11.54
N PRO A 605 -15.24 -26.28 -12.34
CA PRO A 605 -16.62 -25.99 -12.77
C PRO A 605 -17.13 -27.12 -13.68
N SER A 606 -18.46 -27.37 -13.69
CA SER A 606 -19.07 -28.47 -14.46
C SER A 606 -18.94 -28.35 -15.99
N TYR A 607 -18.67 -27.14 -16.47
CA TYR A 607 -18.31 -26.81 -17.84
C TYR A 607 -17.25 -25.70 -17.83
N ILE A 608 -16.57 -25.45 -18.96
CA ILE A 608 -15.64 -24.33 -19.09
C ILE A 608 -16.44 -23.10 -19.58
N PRO A 609 -16.42 -21.96 -18.86
CA PRO A 609 -17.14 -20.75 -19.28
C PRO A 609 -16.72 -20.25 -20.66
N HIS A 610 -17.64 -19.59 -21.35
CA HIS A 610 -17.36 -18.86 -22.59
C HIS A 610 -16.58 -17.57 -22.27
N PRO A 611 -15.50 -17.24 -23.01
CA PRO A 611 -14.77 -16.01 -22.78
C PRO A 611 -15.60 -14.75 -23.03
N ASN A 612 -15.51 -13.79 -22.11
CA ASN A 612 -16.37 -12.60 -22.02
C ASN A 612 -15.51 -11.33 -21.91
N SER A 613 -14.65 -11.07 -22.90
CA SER A 613 -13.51 -10.14 -22.78
C SER A 613 -13.90 -8.66 -22.93
N GLY A 614 -14.29 -8.03 -21.83
CA GLY A 614 -14.85 -6.67 -21.77
C GLY A 614 -13.90 -5.53 -21.39
N TRP A 615 -12.67 -5.85 -20.97
CA TRP A 615 -11.48 -4.98 -20.78
C TRP A 615 -11.61 -3.64 -20.04
N ARG A 616 -10.68 -3.34 -19.12
CA ARG A 616 -10.47 -1.97 -18.62
C ARG A 616 -8.99 -1.61 -18.58
N TYR A 617 -8.65 -0.38 -18.95
CA TYR A 617 -7.27 0.12 -18.84
C TYR A 617 -7.21 1.64 -18.73
N GLY A 618 -6.12 2.15 -18.17
CA GLY A 618 -5.88 3.57 -17.97
C GLY A 618 -4.48 3.81 -17.43
N VAL A 619 -4.04 5.05 -17.41
CA VAL A 619 -2.70 5.43 -16.93
C VAL A 619 -2.80 6.28 -15.67
N VAL A 620 -1.99 5.94 -14.68
CA VAL A 620 -1.71 6.76 -13.50
C VAL A 620 -0.31 7.33 -13.67
N VAL A 621 -0.14 8.64 -13.53
CA VAL A 621 1.17 9.28 -13.46
C VAL A 621 1.33 9.91 -12.09
N VAL A 622 2.54 9.84 -11.53
CA VAL A 622 2.88 10.28 -10.18
C VAL A 622 3.95 11.37 -10.27
N ASP A 623 3.71 12.49 -9.58
CA ASP A 623 4.64 13.62 -9.53
C ASP A 623 5.73 13.43 -8.45
N SER A 624 6.74 14.30 -8.48
CA SER A 624 7.86 14.30 -7.52
C SER A 624 7.46 14.54 -6.04
N SER A 625 6.23 15.00 -5.78
CA SER A 625 5.65 15.11 -4.44
C SER A 625 4.85 13.86 -4.02
N GLY A 626 4.61 12.94 -4.97
CA GLY A 626 3.84 11.72 -4.77
C GLY A 626 2.32 11.91 -4.90
N ASN A 627 1.84 12.97 -5.57
CA ASN A 627 0.44 13.11 -5.98
C ASN A 627 0.18 12.31 -7.27
N SER A 628 -1.09 12.00 -7.56
CA SER A 628 -1.47 11.23 -8.76
C SER A 628 -2.31 12.05 -9.74
N ARG A 629 -2.10 11.81 -11.04
CA ARG A 629 -2.98 12.25 -12.13
C ARG A 629 -3.38 11.04 -12.97
N LYS A 630 -4.66 10.92 -13.31
CA LYS A 630 -5.25 9.74 -13.95
C LYS A 630 -5.80 10.05 -15.33
N SER A 631 -5.59 9.17 -16.30
CA SER A 631 -6.28 9.22 -17.59
C SER A 631 -7.77 8.92 -17.41
N ALA A 632 -8.58 9.26 -18.43
CA ALA A 632 -9.89 8.65 -18.57
C ALA A 632 -9.75 7.12 -18.71
N LEU A 633 -10.59 6.36 -18.01
CA LEU A 633 -10.62 4.90 -18.08
C LEU A 633 -11.18 4.46 -19.44
N GLN A 634 -10.48 3.53 -20.10
CA GLN A 634 -10.85 2.97 -21.39
C GLN A 634 -11.50 1.59 -21.23
N SER A 635 -12.44 1.27 -22.12
CA SER A 635 -13.29 0.07 -22.05
C SER A 635 -13.34 -0.76 -23.35
N SER A 636 -12.61 -0.36 -24.39
CA SER A 636 -12.59 -1.05 -25.68
C SER A 636 -11.49 -2.11 -25.75
N PRO A 637 -11.70 -3.29 -26.37
CA PRO A 637 -10.60 -4.24 -26.63
C PRO A 637 -9.51 -3.68 -27.58
N TYR A 638 -9.74 -2.54 -28.23
CA TYR A 638 -8.80 -1.84 -29.09
C TYR A 638 -8.85 -0.33 -28.80
N GLY A 639 -7.71 0.33 -28.61
CA GLY A 639 -7.69 1.78 -28.51
C GLY A 639 -6.29 2.37 -28.35
N ASN A 640 -6.15 3.64 -28.70
CA ASN A 640 -4.90 4.38 -28.56
C ASN A 640 -5.05 5.42 -27.45
N MET A 641 -4.03 5.56 -26.61
CA MET A 641 -3.92 6.64 -25.62
C MET A 641 -2.61 7.39 -25.86
N THR A 642 -2.65 8.72 -25.76
CA THR A 642 -1.44 9.54 -25.62
C THR A 642 -1.46 10.11 -24.20
N VAL A 643 -0.32 10.07 -23.52
CA VAL A 643 -0.13 10.62 -22.17
C VAL A 643 0.96 11.67 -22.23
N ASP A 644 0.58 12.94 -22.17
CA ASP A 644 1.52 14.05 -22.06
C ASP A 644 2.28 13.98 -20.73
N LEU A 645 3.55 14.39 -20.75
CA LEU A 645 4.46 14.39 -19.59
C LEU A 645 4.81 15.82 -19.16
N ALA A 646 4.70 16.07 -17.85
CA ALA A 646 5.17 17.26 -17.17
C ALA A 646 6.65 17.11 -16.76
N ALA A 647 7.29 18.22 -16.39
CA ALA A 647 8.73 18.24 -16.04
C ALA A 647 9.04 17.64 -14.65
N ASP A 648 8.01 17.40 -13.85
CA ASP A 648 8.04 16.94 -12.46
C ASP A 648 7.33 15.58 -12.25
N ASP A 649 6.81 14.95 -13.32
CA ASP A 649 6.41 13.54 -13.30
C ASP A 649 7.63 12.65 -13.06
N VAL A 650 7.52 11.66 -12.17
CA VAL A 650 8.61 10.72 -11.83
C VAL A 650 8.27 9.26 -12.14
N GLU A 651 6.98 8.88 -12.16
CA GLU A 651 6.55 7.51 -12.44
C GLU A 651 5.29 7.47 -13.28
N VAL A 652 5.27 6.66 -14.34
CA VAL A 652 4.09 6.38 -15.18
C VAL A 652 3.70 4.92 -15.02
N TYR A 653 2.43 4.63 -14.80
CA TYR A 653 1.89 3.27 -14.68
C TYR A 653 0.70 3.07 -15.61
N LEU A 654 0.84 2.18 -16.60
CA LEU A 654 -0.30 1.61 -17.32
C LEU A 654 -0.93 0.51 -16.47
N ILE A 655 -2.24 0.61 -16.24
CA ILE A 655 -3.05 -0.37 -15.53
C ILE A 655 -3.93 -1.09 -16.54
N VAL A 656 -3.98 -2.42 -16.49
CA VAL A 656 -4.82 -3.25 -17.38
C VAL A 656 -5.56 -4.30 -16.57
N LEU A 657 -6.89 -4.25 -16.56
CA LEU A 657 -7.79 -5.08 -15.78
C LEU A 657 -8.64 -6.02 -16.66
N GLY A 658 -8.72 -7.29 -16.25
CA GLY A 658 -9.51 -8.35 -16.90
C GLY A 658 -10.99 -8.21 -16.57
N ALA A 659 -11.71 -7.36 -17.30
CA ALA A 659 -13.14 -7.11 -17.05
C ALA A 659 -14.05 -8.09 -17.82
N PRO A 660 -14.93 -8.85 -17.15
CA PRO A 660 -15.92 -9.73 -17.80
C PRO A 660 -17.09 -8.95 -18.43
N THR A 661 -17.66 -9.43 -19.54
CA THR A 661 -18.92 -8.91 -20.10
C THR A 661 -20.18 -9.59 -19.55
N GLU A 662 -20.05 -10.63 -18.74
CA GLU A 662 -21.16 -11.37 -18.11
C GLU A 662 -20.82 -11.70 -16.65
N LEU A 663 -21.81 -11.75 -15.76
CA LEU A 663 -21.56 -12.00 -14.34
C LEU A 663 -21.38 -13.50 -14.07
N GLU A 664 -20.16 -13.99 -14.25
CA GLU A 664 -19.79 -15.36 -13.91
C GLU A 664 -20.00 -15.67 -12.42
N GLN A 665 -20.26 -16.93 -12.10
CA GLN A 665 -20.05 -17.47 -10.77
C GLN A 665 -18.67 -18.17 -10.71
N ILE A 666 -17.90 -17.91 -9.66
CA ILE A 666 -16.60 -18.54 -9.39
C ILE A 666 -16.65 -19.14 -7.99
N ARG A 667 -16.24 -20.41 -7.84
CA ARG A 667 -16.29 -21.12 -6.55
C ARG A 667 -15.22 -20.58 -5.60
N TRP A 668 -15.52 -20.53 -4.30
CA TRP A 668 -14.62 -20.11 -3.20
C TRP A 668 -13.21 -20.73 -3.29
N ASP A 669 -13.10 -21.99 -3.73
CA ASP A 669 -11.86 -22.76 -3.92
C ASP A 669 -11.62 -23.11 -5.41
N GLN A 670 -12.02 -22.25 -6.35
CA GLN A 670 -11.87 -22.55 -7.77
C GLN A 670 -10.38 -22.51 -8.19
N MET A 671 -9.89 -23.65 -8.66
CA MET A 671 -8.49 -23.90 -8.98
C MET A 671 -7.94 -22.88 -10.00
N PHE A 672 -6.75 -22.34 -9.73
CA PHE A 672 -6.07 -21.28 -10.52
C PHE A 672 -6.05 -21.54 -12.03
N TYR A 673 -5.86 -22.79 -12.47
CA TYR A 673 -5.82 -23.17 -13.89
C TYR A 673 -7.20 -23.14 -14.59
N SER A 674 -8.29 -23.23 -13.83
CA SER A 674 -9.66 -23.31 -14.34
C SER A 674 -10.32 -21.94 -14.54
N VAL A 675 -9.75 -20.88 -13.97
CA VAL A 675 -10.22 -19.50 -14.11
C VAL A 675 -9.62 -18.85 -15.36
N TYR A 676 -10.50 -18.23 -16.16
CA TYR A 676 -10.16 -17.57 -17.42
C TYR A 676 -9.16 -16.41 -17.22
N ARG A 677 -8.30 -16.21 -18.23
CA ARG A 677 -7.30 -15.13 -18.29
C ARG A 677 -7.53 -14.27 -19.51
N TYR A 678 -7.24 -12.99 -19.34
CA TYR A 678 -7.39 -11.92 -20.31
C TYR A 678 -5.98 -11.51 -20.77
N PRO A 679 -5.40 -12.15 -21.80
CA PRO A 679 -4.11 -11.73 -22.35
C PRO A 679 -4.26 -10.52 -23.27
N TYR A 680 -3.27 -9.64 -23.28
CA TYR A 680 -3.24 -8.42 -24.11
C TYR A 680 -1.85 -8.18 -24.67
N ARG A 681 -1.78 -7.32 -25.69
CA ARG A 681 -0.54 -6.69 -26.14
C ARG A 681 -0.63 -5.17 -26.08
N ILE A 682 0.53 -4.53 -26.02
CA ILE A 682 0.68 -3.09 -26.24
C ILE A 682 1.77 -2.82 -27.28
N GLN A 683 1.67 -1.68 -27.96
CA GLN A 683 2.79 -1.03 -28.63
C GLN A 683 3.05 0.32 -27.95
N LEU A 684 4.33 0.66 -27.75
CA LEU A 684 4.74 1.89 -27.07
C LEU A 684 5.59 2.79 -27.97
N ASN A 685 5.37 4.10 -27.88
CA ASN A 685 6.20 5.15 -28.47
C ASN A 685 6.53 6.18 -27.39
N GLY A 686 7.79 6.60 -27.28
CA GLY A 686 8.26 7.51 -26.22
C GLY A 686 8.47 6.87 -24.85
N ALA A 687 8.35 5.53 -24.72
CA ALA A 687 8.66 4.78 -23.51
C ALA A 687 8.90 3.28 -23.77
N VAL A 688 9.53 2.62 -22.79
CA VAL A 688 9.61 1.15 -22.68
C VAL A 688 9.01 0.66 -21.35
N PRO A 689 8.48 -0.57 -21.25
CA PRO A 689 7.85 -1.06 -20.02
C PRO A 689 8.86 -1.70 -19.07
N TYR A 690 8.49 -1.83 -17.80
CA TYR A 690 9.32 -2.44 -16.76
C TYR A 690 9.92 -3.80 -17.15
N GLY A 691 11.24 -3.90 -16.97
CA GLY A 691 12.08 -5.00 -17.44
C GLY A 691 12.83 -4.70 -18.74
N HIS A 692 12.56 -3.57 -19.41
CA HIS A 692 13.15 -3.21 -20.72
C HIS A 692 13.81 -1.82 -20.73
N GLU A 693 13.76 -1.08 -19.63
CA GLU A 693 14.51 0.17 -19.39
C GLU A 693 16.03 0.03 -19.62
N PRO A 694 16.78 1.09 -19.98
CA PRO A 694 18.24 0.97 -20.18
C PRO A 694 18.98 0.42 -18.95
N VAL A 695 19.77 -0.65 -19.14
CA VAL A 695 20.45 -1.35 -18.04
C VAL A 695 21.52 -0.48 -17.37
N VAL A 696 21.38 -0.26 -16.07
CA VAL A 696 22.36 0.46 -15.24
C VAL A 696 23.27 -0.56 -14.54
N PHE A 697 24.53 -0.65 -14.98
CA PHE A 697 25.53 -1.50 -14.32
C PHE A 697 25.99 -0.90 -12.98
N PRO A 698 26.28 -1.73 -11.96
CA PRO A 698 26.74 -1.25 -10.66
C PRO A 698 28.14 -0.65 -10.74
N ASN A 699 28.37 0.44 -9.98
CA ASN A 699 29.66 1.13 -9.91
C ASN A 699 30.66 0.35 -9.02
N VAL A 700 31.08 -0.82 -9.50
CA VAL A 700 32.09 -1.70 -8.87
C VAL A 700 33.22 -1.98 -9.86
N ALA A 701 34.39 -2.40 -9.36
CA ALA A 701 35.49 -2.82 -10.23
C ALA A 701 35.07 -4.04 -11.06
N GLY A 702 35.19 -3.95 -12.39
CA GLY A 702 34.72 -4.98 -13.32
C GLY A 702 34.85 -4.55 -14.78
N GLY A 703 34.27 -5.32 -15.70
CA GLY A 703 34.27 -5.04 -17.13
C GLY A 703 33.42 -6.04 -17.94
N PRO A 704 33.28 -5.84 -19.27
CA PRO A 704 32.51 -6.73 -20.13
C PRO A 704 33.20 -8.08 -20.34
N HIS A 705 32.44 -9.18 -20.33
CA HIS A 705 32.96 -10.51 -20.63
C HIS A 705 33.34 -10.64 -22.11
N SER A 706 34.45 -11.32 -22.40
CA SER A 706 34.93 -11.54 -23.78
C SER A 706 33.95 -12.34 -24.65
N ASN A 707 33.17 -13.22 -24.02
CA ASN A 707 32.11 -14.00 -24.65
C ASN A 707 30.73 -13.50 -24.17
N GLY A 708 30.09 -12.66 -25.00
CA GLY A 708 28.74 -12.14 -24.81
C GLY A 708 28.64 -10.65 -24.42
N GLY A 709 29.66 -10.08 -23.78
CA GLY A 709 29.77 -8.64 -23.49
C GLY A 709 29.13 -8.14 -22.19
N GLY A 710 28.40 -8.97 -21.44
CA GLY A 710 27.78 -8.58 -20.17
C GLY A 710 28.78 -8.28 -19.04
N PHE A 711 28.33 -7.58 -18.01
CA PHE A 711 29.21 -7.06 -16.96
C PHE A 711 29.65 -8.14 -15.97
N VAL A 712 30.95 -8.15 -15.66
CA VAL A 712 31.60 -9.08 -14.74
C VAL A 712 32.40 -8.29 -13.71
N ALA A 713 32.10 -8.46 -12.43
CA ALA A 713 32.89 -7.89 -11.34
C ALA A 713 34.28 -8.52 -11.28
N ALA A 714 35.31 -7.73 -10.95
CA ALA A 714 36.71 -8.16 -10.88
C ALA A 714 37.01 -9.19 -9.77
N THR A 715 36.03 -9.46 -8.90
CA THR A 715 36.04 -10.48 -7.85
C THR A 715 35.34 -11.80 -8.25
N ALA A 716 34.62 -11.81 -9.37
CA ALA A 716 33.93 -12.99 -9.88
C ALA A 716 34.87 -13.94 -10.65
N THR A 717 34.56 -15.23 -10.69
CA THR A 717 35.38 -16.27 -11.32
C THR A 717 34.70 -16.84 -12.56
N LEU A 718 35.23 -16.56 -13.76
CA LEU A 718 34.62 -17.00 -15.01
C LEU A 718 35.57 -17.83 -15.90
N SER A 719 34.99 -18.68 -16.74
CA SER A 719 35.68 -19.39 -17.82
C SER A 719 35.48 -18.68 -19.16
N GLU A 720 36.50 -18.63 -20.03
CA GLU A 720 36.39 -18.02 -21.37
C GLU A 720 35.25 -18.61 -22.23
N SER A 721 34.92 -19.89 -22.01
CA SER A 721 33.83 -20.61 -22.68
C SER A 721 32.43 -20.31 -22.12
N ALA A 722 32.31 -19.71 -20.93
CA ALA A 722 31.03 -19.27 -20.40
C ALA A 722 30.51 -18.07 -21.19
N TYR A 723 29.20 -17.95 -21.34
CA TYR A 723 28.56 -16.83 -22.05
C TYR A 723 27.88 -15.91 -21.04
N VAL A 724 28.13 -14.60 -21.14
CA VAL A 724 27.42 -13.56 -20.36
C VAL A 724 26.89 -12.53 -21.35
N GLY A 725 25.60 -12.59 -21.65
CA GLY A 725 24.93 -11.72 -22.63
C GLY A 725 25.00 -10.24 -22.26
N PRO A 726 24.82 -9.32 -23.23
CA PRO A 726 25.23 -7.91 -23.11
C PRO A 726 24.52 -7.11 -22.00
N GLU A 727 23.35 -7.56 -21.56
CA GLU A 727 22.57 -6.95 -20.47
C GLU A 727 22.68 -7.70 -19.13
N ALA A 728 23.36 -8.85 -19.10
CA ALA A 728 23.48 -9.71 -17.93
C ALA A 728 24.64 -9.28 -17.01
N MET A 729 24.59 -9.71 -15.75
CA MET A 729 25.58 -9.36 -14.73
C MET A 729 26.06 -10.56 -13.91
N VAL A 730 27.37 -10.63 -13.68
CA VAL A 730 27.99 -11.53 -12.70
C VAL A 730 28.76 -10.68 -11.68
N LEU A 731 28.33 -10.73 -10.43
CA LEU A 731 28.70 -9.79 -9.36
C LEU A 731 29.34 -10.50 -8.16
N ASP A 732 29.93 -9.70 -7.25
CA ASP A 732 30.55 -10.16 -6.02
C ASP A 732 31.59 -11.28 -6.27
N PHE A 733 31.50 -12.42 -5.58
CA PHE A 733 32.38 -13.57 -5.72
C PHE A 733 31.75 -14.71 -6.55
N ALA A 734 30.71 -14.41 -7.33
CA ALA A 734 29.99 -15.41 -8.11
C ALA A 734 30.90 -16.13 -9.12
N SER A 735 30.54 -17.36 -9.45
CA SER A 735 31.33 -18.24 -10.31
C SER A 735 30.49 -18.75 -11.48
N VAL A 736 30.92 -18.50 -12.72
CA VAL A 736 30.22 -18.95 -13.94
C VAL A 736 31.22 -19.64 -14.88
N THR A 737 31.17 -20.96 -14.94
CA THR A 737 32.25 -21.78 -15.53
C THR A 737 31.75 -22.79 -16.56
N GLU A 738 32.70 -23.46 -17.22
CA GLU A 738 32.44 -24.40 -18.31
C GLU A 738 31.67 -23.74 -19.47
N ASN A 739 30.51 -24.24 -19.89
CA ASN A 739 29.72 -23.68 -21.00
C ASN A 739 28.42 -23.02 -20.51
N ALA A 740 28.34 -22.66 -19.22
CA ALA A 740 27.19 -21.98 -18.64
C ALA A 740 26.86 -20.68 -19.39
N ARG A 741 25.56 -20.36 -19.49
CA ARG A 741 25.03 -19.21 -20.23
C ARG A 741 24.20 -18.33 -19.32
N ILE A 742 24.62 -17.08 -19.14
CA ILE A 742 23.82 -16.04 -18.49
C ILE A 742 23.29 -15.14 -19.62
N GLU A 743 21.97 -15.03 -19.76
CA GLU A 743 21.32 -14.37 -20.91
C GLU A 743 20.28 -13.33 -20.46
N GLY A 744 19.84 -12.47 -21.38
CA GLY A 744 18.96 -11.35 -21.05
C GLY A 744 19.60 -10.44 -20.00
N ARG A 745 18.83 -10.15 -18.94
CA ARG A 745 19.16 -9.32 -17.77
C ARG A 745 19.35 -10.15 -16.51
N ALA A 746 19.70 -11.43 -16.65
CA ALA A 746 19.93 -12.31 -15.50
C ALA A 746 21.13 -11.85 -14.66
N VAL A 747 21.02 -12.00 -13.33
CA VAL A 747 22.01 -11.54 -12.34
C VAL A 747 22.46 -12.69 -11.46
N ILE A 748 23.76 -12.98 -11.46
CA ILE A 748 24.41 -13.94 -10.56
C ILE A 748 25.25 -13.15 -9.55
N ARG A 749 25.07 -13.38 -8.24
CA ARG A 749 25.70 -12.55 -7.18
C ARG A 749 26.04 -13.32 -5.89
N ASN A 750 26.66 -12.64 -4.93
CA ASN A 750 27.28 -13.20 -3.72
C ASN A 750 28.31 -14.32 -4.02
N GLU A 751 28.05 -15.56 -3.63
CA GLU A 751 28.91 -16.75 -3.84
C GLU A 751 28.19 -17.80 -4.71
N ALA A 752 27.19 -17.40 -5.50
CA ALA A 752 26.43 -18.29 -6.38
C ALA A 752 27.29 -18.91 -7.48
N VAL A 753 26.99 -20.16 -7.85
CA VAL A 753 27.80 -20.97 -8.78
C VAL A 753 26.94 -21.52 -9.93
N VAL A 754 27.32 -21.23 -11.17
CA VAL A 754 26.66 -21.73 -12.39
C VAL A 754 27.68 -22.45 -13.28
N PHE A 755 27.43 -23.70 -13.66
CA PHE A 755 28.39 -24.50 -14.46
C PHE A 755 27.73 -25.58 -15.33
N GLY A 756 28.53 -26.28 -16.14
CA GLY A 756 28.05 -27.29 -17.09
C GLY A 756 27.53 -26.67 -18.39
N GLN A 757 26.26 -26.92 -18.68
CA GLN A 757 25.46 -26.38 -19.79
C GLN A 757 24.25 -25.58 -19.27
N ALA A 758 24.29 -25.16 -17.99
CA ALA A 758 23.18 -24.48 -17.34
C ALA A 758 22.92 -23.10 -17.95
N VAL A 759 21.64 -22.72 -18.02
CA VAL A 759 21.18 -21.44 -18.57
C VAL A 759 20.44 -20.67 -17.49
N VAL A 760 20.87 -19.44 -17.20
CA VAL A 760 20.14 -18.48 -16.36
C VAL A 760 19.78 -17.29 -17.24
N LYS A 761 18.50 -16.97 -17.41
CA LYS A 761 18.06 -16.02 -18.44
C LYS A 761 16.88 -15.13 -18.04
N ASP A 762 16.51 -14.26 -18.97
CA ASP A 762 15.44 -13.26 -18.87
C ASP A 762 15.72 -12.27 -17.73
N HIS A 763 14.99 -12.28 -16.61
CA HIS A 763 15.25 -11.46 -15.42
C HIS A 763 15.56 -12.29 -14.16
N ALA A 764 15.96 -13.56 -14.33
CA ALA A 764 16.24 -14.46 -13.22
C ALA A 764 17.45 -14.01 -12.37
N GLN A 765 17.35 -14.21 -11.05
CA GLN A 765 18.40 -13.90 -10.09
C GLN A 765 18.89 -15.17 -9.38
N VAL A 766 20.21 -15.34 -9.28
CA VAL A 766 20.84 -16.42 -8.49
C VAL A 766 21.80 -15.80 -7.46
N ASN A 767 21.62 -16.17 -6.21
CA ASN A 767 22.06 -15.40 -5.04
C ASN A 767 22.48 -16.34 -3.88
N GLY A 768 23.10 -15.78 -2.85
CA GLY A 768 23.63 -16.54 -1.72
C GLY A 768 24.80 -17.41 -2.15
N VAL A 769 24.70 -18.72 -1.91
CA VAL A 769 25.64 -19.77 -2.33
C VAL A 769 24.88 -20.84 -3.17
N ALA A 770 23.85 -20.41 -3.90
CA ALA A 770 23.02 -21.29 -4.72
C ALA A 770 23.79 -21.85 -5.93
N GLY A 771 23.49 -23.10 -6.31
CA GLY A 771 24.14 -23.81 -7.41
C GLY A 771 23.18 -24.16 -8.54
N VAL A 772 23.48 -23.77 -9.78
CA VAL A 772 22.70 -24.12 -10.99
C VAL A 772 23.60 -24.84 -12.00
N TYR A 773 23.34 -26.11 -12.30
CA TYR A 773 24.29 -26.94 -13.06
C TYR A 773 23.68 -28.08 -13.88
N GLY A 774 24.51 -28.79 -14.65
CA GLY A 774 24.03 -29.77 -15.63
C GLY A 774 23.45 -29.05 -16.85
N ASN A 775 22.22 -29.38 -17.24
CA ASN A 775 21.46 -28.71 -18.31
C ASN A 775 20.32 -27.85 -17.73
N ALA A 776 20.36 -27.52 -16.44
CA ALA A 776 19.28 -26.81 -15.76
C ALA A 776 19.02 -25.42 -16.35
N THR A 777 17.75 -25.02 -16.37
CA THR A 777 17.30 -23.69 -16.83
C THR A 777 16.63 -22.93 -15.71
N VAL A 778 17.08 -21.70 -15.46
CA VAL A 778 16.40 -20.73 -14.58
C VAL A 778 16.04 -19.51 -15.42
N ARG A 779 14.78 -19.09 -15.41
CA ARG A 779 14.24 -18.14 -16.39
C ARG A 779 13.15 -17.22 -15.83
N ASP A 780 12.56 -16.43 -16.71
CA ASP A 780 11.50 -15.45 -16.43
C ASP A 780 11.91 -14.45 -15.34
N SER A 781 11.35 -14.55 -14.14
CA SER A 781 11.60 -13.67 -12.99
C SER A 781 11.98 -14.43 -11.71
N ALA A 782 12.42 -15.69 -11.85
CA ALA A 782 12.72 -16.58 -10.73
C ALA A 782 13.90 -16.08 -9.86
N GLN A 783 13.81 -16.35 -8.55
CA GLN A 783 14.74 -15.86 -7.53
C GLN A 783 15.27 -17.01 -6.68
N ILE A 784 16.54 -17.36 -6.91
CA ILE A 784 17.20 -18.51 -6.29
C ILE A 784 18.18 -18.01 -5.24
N ASN A 785 17.94 -18.33 -3.97
CA ASN A 785 18.68 -17.77 -2.83
C ASN A 785 19.35 -18.87 -1.97
N ASP A 786 19.97 -18.46 -0.86
CA ASP A 786 20.55 -19.31 0.18
C ASP A 786 21.50 -20.40 -0.33
N VAL A 787 21.13 -21.69 -0.23
CA VAL A 787 21.97 -22.84 -0.60
C VAL A 787 21.19 -23.83 -1.48
N VAL A 788 20.28 -23.28 -2.29
CA VAL A 788 19.43 -24.00 -3.25
C VAL A 788 20.26 -24.64 -4.36
N ARG A 789 19.84 -25.82 -4.84
CA ARG A 789 20.50 -26.54 -5.95
C ARG A 789 19.50 -26.87 -7.05
N ILE A 790 19.79 -26.46 -8.29
CA ILE A 790 18.96 -26.72 -9.46
C ILE A 790 19.83 -27.45 -10.49
N HIS A 791 19.50 -28.70 -10.82
CA HIS A 791 20.39 -29.53 -11.64
C HIS A 791 19.69 -30.55 -12.55
N GLU A 792 20.50 -31.35 -13.25
CA GLU A 792 20.09 -32.27 -14.32
C GLU A 792 19.40 -31.53 -15.46
N ASN A 793 18.11 -31.73 -15.71
CA ASN A 793 17.33 -31.00 -16.73
C ASN A 793 16.18 -30.18 -16.08
N ALA A 794 16.34 -29.79 -14.81
CA ALA A 794 15.33 -29.04 -14.08
C ALA A 794 15.08 -27.65 -14.68
N GLU A 795 13.82 -27.19 -14.61
CA GLU A 795 13.39 -25.89 -15.09
C GLU A 795 12.71 -25.09 -13.96
N VAL A 796 13.20 -23.89 -13.68
CA VAL A 796 12.60 -22.97 -12.71
C VAL A 796 12.32 -21.63 -13.38
N GLY A 797 11.11 -21.08 -13.20
CA GLY A 797 10.65 -19.91 -13.95
C GLY A 797 9.42 -19.23 -13.33
N ALA A 798 8.66 -18.51 -14.14
CA ALA A 798 7.67 -17.52 -13.70
C ALA A 798 8.28 -16.61 -12.61
N ASN A 799 7.61 -16.42 -11.47
CA ASN A 799 8.09 -15.61 -10.35
C ASN A 799 8.70 -16.47 -9.22
N THR A 800 9.03 -17.74 -9.49
CA THR A 800 9.39 -18.72 -8.44
C THR A 800 10.55 -18.26 -7.56
N ARG A 801 10.27 -18.11 -6.27
CA ARG A 801 11.26 -17.79 -5.23
C ARG A 801 11.62 -19.05 -4.44
N LEU A 802 12.88 -19.49 -4.54
CA LEU A 802 13.43 -20.64 -3.80
C LEU A 802 14.46 -20.18 -2.76
N VAL A 803 14.44 -20.85 -1.60
CA VAL A 803 15.23 -20.52 -0.39
C VAL A 803 15.67 -21.79 0.36
N GLY A 804 16.49 -21.64 1.40
CA GLY A 804 16.98 -22.74 2.23
C GLY A 804 17.84 -23.73 1.44
N GLN A 805 17.76 -25.03 1.80
CA GLN A 805 18.49 -26.13 1.15
C GLN A 805 17.72 -26.78 0.00
N THR A 806 16.75 -26.08 -0.61
CA THR A 806 15.84 -26.64 -1.62
C THR A 806 16.59 -27.22 -2.82
N VAL A 807 16.14 -28.37 -3.33
CA VAL A 807 16.75 -29.07 -4.47
C VAL A 807 15.71 -29.33 -5.56
N VAL A 808 15.99 -28.89 -6.79
CA VAL A 808 15.18 -29.19 -7.99
C VAL A 808 16.04 -29.97 -8.99
N LYS A 809 15.58 -31.15 -9.41
CA LYS A 809 16.37 -32.10 -10.23
C LYS A 809 15.52 -32.95 -11.19
N GLY A 810 16.12 -33.92 -11.88
CA GLY A 810 15.46 -34.71 -12.90
C GLY A 810 15.07 -33.86 -14.11
N ASN A 811 13.82 -33.97 -14.54
CA ASN A 811 13.18 -33.12 -15.54
C ASN A 811 12.07 -32.26 -14.89
N ALA A 812 12.17 -31.99 -13.59
CA ALA A 812 11.10 -31.31 -12.85
C ALA A 812 10.98 -29.84 -13.27
N LYS A 813 9.74 -29.33 -13.25
CA LYS A 813 9.42 -27.93 -13.56
C LYS A 813 8.79 -27.24 -12.37
N VAL A 814 9.23 -26.02 -12.07
CA VAL A 814 8.64 -25.17 -11.02
C VAL A 814 8.42 -23.77 -11.60
N LEU A 815 7.18 -23.47 -11.97
CA LEU A 815 6.76 -22.23 -12.64
C LEU A 815 5.69 -21.51 -11.78
N SER A 816 6.08 -21.06 -10.59
CA SER A 816 5.21 -20.40 -9.61
C SER A 816 4.87 -18.95 -9.95
N THR A 817 3.62 -18.53 -9.73
CA THR A 817 3.20 -17.10 -9.72
C THR A 817 3.11 -16.49 -8.32
N ASN A 818 3.32 -17.28 -7.25
CA ASN A 818 3.21 -16.82 -5.87
C ASN A 818 4.29 -15.77 -5.54
N ASN A 819 3.86 -14.53 -5.32
CA ASN A 819 4.73 -13.37 -5.07
C ASN A 819 4.94 -13.04 -3.58
N GLU A 820 4.13 -13.61 -2.67
CA GLU A 820 4.19 -13.28 -1.24
C GLU A 820 5.28 -14.03 -0.50
N ARG A 821 5.40 -15.33 -0.78
CA ARG A 821 6.18 -16.27 0.04
C ARG A 821 7.07 -17.12 -0.84
N PRO A 822 8.31 -17.40 -0.42
CA PRO A 822 9.11 -18.43 -1.08
C PRO A 822 8.46 -19.80 -0.89
N MET A 823 8.83 -20.74 -1.75
CA MET A 823 8.56 -22.16 -1.52
C MET A 823 9.24 -22.64 -0.24
N ASP A 824 8.68 -23.65 0.43
CA ASP A 824 9.14 -24.16 1.74
C ASP A 824 10.67 -24.39 1.75
N PRO A 825 11.42 -23.78 2.69
CA PRO A 825 12.84 -24.04 2.82
C PRO A 825 13.13 -25.54 2.90
N ASN A 826 14.09 -25.99 2.10
CA ASN A 826 14.57 -27.38 2.05
C ASN A 826 13.66 -28.39 1.29
N SER A 827 12.74 -27.91 0.45
CA SER A 827 11.96 -28.72 -0.51
C SER A 827 12.84 -29.63 -1.38
N ILE A 828 12.46 -30.87 -1.65
CA ILE A 828 13.13 -31.75 -2.64
C ILE A 828 12.17 -32.12 -3.77
N ILE A 829 12.38 -31.55 -4.94
CA ILE A 829 11.50 -31.68 -6.12
C ILE A 829 12.28 -32.40 -7.23
N GLY A 830 11.70 -33.44 -7.82
CA GLY A 830 12.40 -34.27 -8.80
C GLY A 830 11.53 -35.17 -9.66
N GLY A 831 12.18 -36.08 -10.37
CA GLY A 831 11.53 -36.97 -11.33
C GLY A 831 11.02 -36.19 -12.54
N ASN A 832 9.72 -36.29 -12.81
CA ASN A 832 9.02 -35.54 -13.86
C ASN A 832 7.92 -34.63 -13.27
N THR A 833 8.02 -34.28 -11.98
CA THR A 833 7.06 -33.42 -11.28
C THR A 833 6.98 -32.05 -11.93
N GLN A 834 5.77 -31.57 -12.21
CA GLN A 834 5.53 -30.21 -12.69
C GLN A 834 4.66 -29.48 -11.67
N LEU A 835 5.18 -28.39 -11.09
CA LEU A 835 4.44 -27.46 -10.24
C LEU A 835 4.26 -26.16 -11.04
N LEU A 836 3.02 -25.76 -11.32
CA LEU A 836 2.71 -24.68 -12.28
C LEU A 836 1.69 -23.69 -11.70
N GLY A 837 1.86 -22.40 -11.92
CA GLY A 837 0.86 -21.41 -11.49
C GLY A 837 0.94 -21.08 -10.01
N ASP A 838 -0.19 -20.89 -9.34
CA ASP A 838 -0.21 -20.26 -8.03
C ASP A 838 -0.01 -21.22 -6.84
N ILE A 839 1.23 -21.67 -6.67
CA ILE A 839 1.58 -22.69 -5.67
C ILE A 839 1.53 -22.07 -4.26
N GLU A 840 0.44 -22.33 -3.54
CA GLU A 840 0.19 -21.85 -2.17
C GLU A 840 0.88 -22.69 -1.06
N HIS A 841 1.16 -23.97 -1.32
CA HIS A 841 1.55 -24.95 -0.29
C HIS A 841 3.04 -25.32 -0.22
N SER A 842 3.45 -25.77 0.98
CA SER A 842 4.79 -26.26 1.30
C SER A 842 5.08 -27.66 0.74
N VAL A 843 6.00 -27.77 -0.21
CA VAL A 843 6.39 -29.02 -0.88
C VAL A 843 7.65 -29.61 -0.24
N GLN A 844 7.53 -30.49 0.75
CA GLN A 844 8.73 -31.04 1.41
C GLN A 844 9.47 -32.10 0.56
N GLU A 845 8.78 -33.10 0.00
CA GLU A 845 9.38 -34.00 -0.99
C GLU A 845 8.39 -34.42 -2.08
N MET A 846 8.77 -34.21 -3.35
CA MET A 846 8.06 -34.66 -4.55
C MET A 846 9.07 -35.19 -5.59
N THR A 847 9.72 -36.30 -5.25
CA THR A 847 10.77 -36.95 -6.06
C THR A 847 10.26 -38.04 -7.02
N GLY A 848 9.07 -38.59 -6.77
CA GLY A 848 8.50 -39.72 -7.52
C GLY A 848 7.23 -39.42 -8.32
N SER A 849 6.75 -38.16 -8.37
CA SER A 849 5.50 -37.84 -9.06
C SER A 849 5.69 -37.70 -10.58
N THR A 850 4.68 -38.14 -11.33
CA THR A 850 4.53 -37.92 -12.78
C THR A 850 3.40 -36.95 -13.10
N GLY A 851 2.86 -36.26 -12.07
CA GLY A 851 1.72 -35.37 -12.17
C GLY A 851 2.09 -33.94 -12.50
N ILE A 852 1.09 -33.22 -13.02
CA ILE A 852 1.05 -31.75 -12.99
C ILE A 852 0.27 -31.37 -11.74
N TRP A 853 0.82 -30.45 -10.97
CA TRP A 853 0.25 -29.87 -9.77
C TRP A 853 0.19 -28.35 -9.94
N TYR A 854 -0.80 -27.75 -9.30
CA TYR A 854 -1.07 -26.32 -9.29
C TYR A 854 -1.22 -25.89 -7.83
#